data_AF-A0A5J5BDG4-F1
#
_entry.id   AF-A0A5J5BDG4-F1
#
_cell.length_a   1.000
_cell.length_b   1.000
_cell.length_c   1.000
_cell.angle_alpha   90.00
_cell.angle_beta   90.00
_cell.angle_gamma   90.00
#
_symmetry.space_group_name_H-M   'P 1'
#
loop_
_entity.id
_entity.type
_entity.pdbx_description
1 polymer ?
#
loop_
_entity_poly.entity_id
_entity_poly.type
_entity_poly.pdbx_seq_one_letter_code
_entity_poly.pdbx_strand_id
1 'polypeptide(L)'
;MEASQGGSEREKSSSSSTPVSVVANFWKDFDLEKERKSTRDFKKASAEEKLGLFNSLLKGYQEEVDNLTKRAKFGENAFLNIYQKLYEAPDPYPVLASIAEKDLKLSELESENRKMKVELEEFRTEATHLKNQQATIRRLEERTRQLEQQMEEKVKEIVEIKQRSLAEENQKTLEVLKEREQLLQDQLRHAQESVSNMQKLHELAQSQLFDFHAQSEEDRAAKQSEVNLLMDEVERAQTRLLSLEREKGLLRSQLQSANEENGNKKSDNLDSNRILENSLSAKEKIISELNMELHNIETTLSTERAQHVNEIKKLNAMLNEKEVALEEIKKELQAKPTEKLVDDLRKKVKILQAVGYNSIEAEDWEVATSGEEMSKLESLLLDKNRKMEHEHTQLKVKLSENTSLLETAEGKIAELTAKVNEQQRLIQKLEDDILKGYSSKDRKGALFDDWDLSESGATDPSENADQKHVSSDQDQNSMLKVICNQRDRFRARLRETEEEIRQLKEKIGVLTAELEKTKADNVKLYGKIRYVQDYNLEKVVSRGSKKHAEDLESGFSSDVESKYKKIYEDDINPFAAFSKKERDQRYKELGLRDKITLSSGRFLLGNKYARTFAFFYTIGLHVLVFTCLYRMSALSYLSHGPEEFLVGEKNLNLPHAL
;
A
#
# COMPACT_ATOMS: atom_id res chain seq x y z
N MET A 1 8.01 11.89 -63.94
CA MET A 1 8.97 12.90 -64.40
C MET A 1 10.34 12.30 -64.22
N GLU A 2 11.14 11.94 -65.20
CA GLU A 2 11.15 12.03 -66.66
C GLU A 2 11.76 10.71 -67.19
N ALA A 3 11.22 10.14 -68.25
CA ALA A 3 11.80 8.98 -68.93
C ALA A 3 12.66 9.50 -70.09
N SER A 4 13.98 9.38 -69.97
CA SER A 4 14.91 9.78 -71.03
C SER A 4 14.99 8.70 -72.10
N GLN A 5 14.52 9.03 -73.30
CA GLN A 5 14.63 8.22 -74.52
C GLN A 5 16.08 8.26 -75.03
N GLY A 6 16.76 7.11 -75.02
CA GLY A 6 18.02 6.92 -75.73
C GLY A 6 17.78 6.72 -77.22
N GLY A 7 18.17 7.70 -78.03
CA GLY A 7 18.17 7.61 -79.49
C GLY A 7 19.25 6.65 -80.00
N SER A 8 18.87 5.73 -80.88
CA SER A 8 19.78 4.86 -81.63
C SER A 8 20.21 5.59 -82.90
N GLU A 9 21.43 6.12 -82.91
CA GLU A 9 22.08 6.57 -84.14
C GLU A 9 22.55 5.36 -84.94
N ARG A 10 21.95 5.21 -86.11
CA ARG A 10 22.21 4.16 -87.10
C ARG A 10 23.44 4.58 -87.90
N GLU A 11 24.62 4.04 -87.57
CA GLU A 11 25.81 4.20 -88.42
C GLU A 11 25.56 3.59 -89.79
N LYS A 12 25.66 4.43 -90.83
CA LYS A 12 25.70 4.01 -92.23
C LYS A 12 27.00 3.24 -92.46
N SER A 13 26.90 1.93 -92.62
CA SER A 13 28.00 1.09 -93.10
C SER A 13 28.31 1.41 -94.55
N SER A 14 29.26 2.33 -94.78
CA SER A 14 29.98 2.39 -96.05
C SER A 14 30.67 1.04 -96.22
N SER A 15 30.39 0.34 -97.31
CA SER A 15 31.04 -0.91 -97.71
C SER A 15 32.50 -0.64 -98.09
N SER A 16 33.35 -0.35 -97.11
CA SER A 16 34.79 -0.45 -97.26
C SER A 16 35.13 -1.93 -97.17
N SER A 17 35.36 -2.57 -98.30
CA SER A 17 35.95 -3.91 -98.33
C SER A 17 37.17 -3.89 -97.41
N THR A 18 37.15 -4.67 -96.33
CA THR A 18 38.26 -4.71 -95.37
C THR A 18 39.56 -5.02 -96.13
N PRO A 19 40.71 -4.41 -95.77
CA PRO A 19 41.97 -4.69 -96.45
C PRO A 19 42.27 -6.20 -96.56
N VAL A 20 41.84 -6.97 -95.56
CA VAL A 20 41.90 -8.44 -95.54
C VAL A 20 41.06 -9.08 -96.66
N SER A 21 39.82 -8.63 -96.86
CA SER A 21 38.95 -9.13 -97.93
C SER A 21 39.50 -8.83 -99.34
N VAL A 22 40.14 -7.66 -99.50
CA VAL A 22 40.76 -7.20 -100.75
C VAL A 22 41.97 -8.07 -101.11
N VAL A 23 42.81 -8.41 -100.13
CA VAL A 23 43.94 -9.34 -100.29
C VAL A 23 43.45 -10.75 -100.60
N ALA A 24 42.49 -11.27 -99.84
CA ALA A 24 41.98 -12.62 -100.01
C ALA A 24 41.39 -12.85 -101.41
N ASN A 25 40.67 -11.87 -101.96
CA ASN A 25 40.12 -11.95 -103.32
C ASN A 25 41.22 -11.91 -104.38
N PHE A 26 42.23 -11.05 -104.21
CA PHE A 26 43.34 -10.93 -105.16
C PHE A 26 44.20 -12.20 -105.29
N TRP A 27 44.41 -12.94 -104.19
CA TRP A 27 45.14 -14.21 -104.22
C TRP A 27 44.31 -15.39 -104.76
N LYS A 28 42.98 -15.28 -104.73
CA LYS A 28 42.08 -16.31 -105.26
C LYS A 28 42.08 -16.36 -106.79
N ASP A 29 42.38 -15.25 -107.44
CA ASP A 29 42.49 -15.13 -108.90
C ASP A 29 43.85 -15.62 -109.46
N PHE A 30 44.68 -16.26 -108.63
CA PHE A 30 45.94 -16.88 -109.05
C PHE A 30 45.72 -18.27 -109.66
N ASP A 31 45.97 -18.41 -110.96
CA ASP A 31 45.93 -19.70 -111.65
C ASP A 31 47.05 -19.80 -112.71
N LEU A 32 48.01 -20.72 -112.50
CA LEU A 32 49.13 -21.02 -113.41
C LEU A 32 48.80 -22.14 -114.41
N GLU A 33 47.57 -22.65 -114.41
CA GLU A 33 47.18 -23.82 -115.19
C GLU A 33 47.25 -23.56 -116.71
N LYS A 34 47.11 -22.29 -117.14
CA LYS A 34 47.19 -21.86 -118.54
C LYS A 34 48.62 -21.98 -119.08
N GLU A 35 49.60 -21.42 -118.37
CA GLU A 35 51.02 -21.43 -118.72
C GLU A 35 51.57 -22.85 -118.63
N ARG A 36 51.12 -23.63 -117.63
CA ARG A 36 51.47 -25.05 -117.49
C ARG A 36 51.01 -25.89 -118.68
N LYS A 37 49.79 -25.65 -119.19
CA LYS A 37 49.27 -26.31 -120.39
C LYS A 37 50.06 -25.90 -121.64
N SER A 38 50.28 -24.60 -121.86
CA SER A 38 51.07 -24.11 -123.00
C SER A 38 52.51 -24.67 -123.02
N THR A 39 53.14 -24.82 -121.86
CA THR A 39 54.47 -25.43 -121.73
C THR A 39 54.47 -26.91 -122.09
N ARG A 40 53.44 -27.64 -121.64
CA ARG A 40 53.26 -29.06 -121.94
C ARG A 40 53.01 -29.29 -123.42
N ASP A 41 52.23 -28.42 -124.05
CA ASP A 41 51.87 -28.52 -125.46
C ASP A 41 53.08 -28.17 -126.36
N PHE A 42 53.87 -27.16 -125.98
CA PHE A 42 55.17 -26.87 -126.61
C PHE A 42 56.14 -28.06 -126.54
N LYS A 43 56.19 -28.77 -125.40
CA LYS A 43 57.06 -29.94 -125.24
C LYS A 43 56.68 -31.09 -126.18
N LYS A 44 55.39 -31.25 -126.48
CA LYS A 44 54.83 -32.32 -127.33
C LYS A 44 54.85 -32.01 -128.84
N ALA A 45 55.02 -30.74 -129.22
CA ALA A 45 54.99 -30.30 -130.61
C ALA A 45 56.22 -30.78 -131.43
N SER A 46 56.04 -30.91 -132.74
CA SER A 46 57.11 -31.27 -133.70
C SER A 46 58.11 -30.12 -133.91
N ALA A 47 59.24 -30.38 -134.58
CA ALA A 47 60.34 -29.41 -134.70
C ALA A 47 59.95 -28.12 -135.47
N GLU A 48 59.07 -28.20 -136.48
CA GLU A 48 58.55 -27.04 -137.21
C GLU A 48 57.49 -26.26 -136.41
N GLU A 49 56.61 -26.96 -135.68
CA GLU A 49 55.55 -26.35 -134.86
C GLU A 49 56.08 -25.63 -133.61
N LYS A 50 57.19 -26.12 -133.03
CA LYS A 50 57.86 -25.50 -131.88
C LYS A 50 58.27 -24.06 -132.18
N LEU A 51 58.72 -23.77 -133.39
CA LEU A 51 59.17 -22.42 -133.76
C LEU A 51 58.00 -21.42 -133.78
N GLY A 52 56.79 -21.88 -134.15
CA GLY A 52 55.56 -21.08 -134.08
C GLY A 52 55.01 -20.90 -132.66
N LEU A 53 55.10 -21.93 -131.81
CA LEU A 53 54.61 -21.89 -130.43
C LEU A 53 55.54 -21.14 -129.47
N PHE A 54 56.84 -21.04 -129.77
CA PHE A 54 57.84 -20.43 -128.89
C PHE A 54 57.51 -18.97 -128.55
N ASN A 55 57.13 -18.16 -129.54
CA ASN A 55 56.80 -16.75 -129.29
C ASN A 55 55.57 -16.57 -128.40
N SER A 56 54.55 -17.41 -128.57
CA SER A 56 53.35 -17.41 -127.73
C SER A 56 53.69 -17.84 -126.30
N LEU A 57 54.51 -18.89 -126.14
CA LEU A 57 54.95 -19.37 -124.83
C LEU A 57 55.82 -18.34 -124.10
N LEU A 58 56.78 -17.72 -124.79
CA LEU A 58 57.64 -16.69 -124.23
C LEU A 58 56.81 -15.48 -123.78
N LYS A 59 55.85 -15.05 -124.59
CA LYS A 59 54.92 -13.97 -124.24
C LYS A 59 54.04 -14.33 -123.04
N GLY A 60 53.55 -15.56 -122.96
CA GLY A 60 52.80 -16.04 -121.79
C GLY A 60 53.64 -16.01 -120.50
N TYR A 61 54.91 -16.46 -120.57
CA TYR A 61 55.82 -16.35 -119.41
C TYR A 61 56.15 -14.90 -119.05
N GLN A 62 56.30 -14.02 -120.03
CA GLN A 62 56.52 -12.60 -119.78
C GLN A 62 55.32 -11.93 -119.10
N GLU A 63 54.11 -12.20 -119.60
CA GLU A 63 52.86 -11.74 -118.97
C GLU A 63 52.72 -12.26 -117.53
N GLU A 64 53.12 -13.51 -117.27
CA GLU A 64 53.08 -14.05 -115.90
C GLU A 64 54.13 -13.41 -114.98
N VAL A 65 55.34 -13.12 -115.48
CA VAL A 65 56.35 -12.37 -114.70
C VAL A 65 55.87 -10.95 -114.37
N ASP A 66 55.21 -10.28 -115.31
CA ASP A 66 54.62 -8.96 -115.08
C ASP A 66 53.46 -9.01 -114.08
N ASN A 67 52.59 -10.04 -114.19
CA ASN A 67 51.49 -10.26 -113.24
C ASN A 67 52.01 -10.60 -111.84
N LEU A 68 53.05 -11.42 -111.74
CA LEU A 68 53.73 -11.73 -110.49
C LEU A 68 54.29 -10.45 -109.84
N THR A 69 54.91 -9.58 -110.64
CA THR A 69 55.44 -8.29 -110.17
C THR A 69 54.34 -7.36 -109.67
N LYS A 70 53.20 -7.28 -110.38
CA LYS A 70 52.03 -6.53 -109.91
C LYS A 70 51.46 -7.10 -108.61
N ARG A 71 51.45 -8.42 -108.47
CA ARG A 71 50.98 -9.13 -107.28
C ARG A 71 51.88 -8.94 -106.07
N ALA A 72 53.19 -8.98 -106.26
CA ALA A 72 54.15 -8.63 -105.21
C ALA A 72 53.89 -7.20 -104.68
N LYS A 73 53.80 -6.21 -105.59
CA LYS A 73 53.51 -4.81 -105.22
C LYS A 73 52.18 -4.62 -104.53
N PHE A 74 51.13 -5.33 -104.97
CA PHE A 74 49.82 -5.26 -104.33
C PHE A 74 49.83 -5.88 -102.93
N GLY A 75 50.47 -7.04 -102.78
CA GLY A 75 50.63 -7.71 -101.48
C GLY A 75 51.40 -6.85 -100.49
N GLU A 76 52.51 -6.23 -100.93
CA GLU A 76 53.30 -5.29 -100.12
C GLU A 76 52.47 -4.07 -99.69
N ASN A 77 51.74 -3.45 -100.62
CA ASN A 77 50.91 -2.27 -100.31
C ASN A 77 49.77 -2.62 -99.34
N ALA A 78 49.09 -3.75 -99.55
CA ALA A 78 48.03 -4.17 -98.66
C ALA A 78 48.53 -4.56 -97.26
N PHE A 79 49.70 -5.21 -97.18
CA PHE A 79 50.38 -5.46 -95.91
C PHE A 79 50.70 -4.15 -95.18
N LEU A 80 51.30 -3.17 -95.88
CA LEU A 80 51.63 -1.87 -95.30
C LEU A 80 50.39 -1.12 -94.83
N ASN A 81 49.26 -1.19 -95.56
CA ASN A 81 48.01 -0.57 -95.16
C ASN A 81 47.47 -1.17 -93.84
N ILE A 82 47.43 -2.50 -93.75
CA ILE A 82 47.01 -3.19 -92.52
C ILE A 82 47.96 -2.86 -91.37
N TYR A 83 49.27 -2.94 -91.63
CA TYR A 83 50.30 -2.64 -90.64
C TYR A 83 50.17 -1.21 -90.12
N GLN A 84 50.00 -0.21 -90.99
CA GLN A 84 49.84 1.18 -90.61
C GLN A 84 48.61 1.37 -89.72
N LYS A 85 47.46 0.77 -90.07
CA LYS A 85 46.24 0.85 -89.26
C LYS A 85 46.39 0.20 -87.87
N LEU A 86 47.15 -0.88 -87.79
CA LEU A 86 47.40 -1.55 -86.51
C LEU A 86 48.46 -0.82 -85.68
N TYR A 87 49.43 -0.19 -86.33
CA TYR A 87 50.50 0.60 -85.70
C TYR A 87 49.99 1.95 -85.18
N GLU A 88 49.08 2.60 -85.91
CA GLU A 88 48.44 3.86 -85.49
C GLU A 88 47.30 3.65 -84.49
N ALA A 89 46.90 2.40 -84.21
CA ALA A 89 45.82 2.12 -83.26
C ALA A 89 46.27 2.50 -81.84
N PRO A 90 45.50 3.35 -81.13
CA PRO A 90 45.81 3.68 -79.75
C PRO A 90 45.69 2.44 -78.86
N ASP A 91 46.45 2.42 -77.77
CA ASP A 91 46.41 1.35 -76.77
C ASP A 91 44.97 1.21 -76.21
N PRO A 92 44.34 0.01 -76.26
CA PRO A 92 42.99 -0.21 -75.73
C PRO A 92 42.94 -0.27 -74.20
N TYR A 93 44.07 -0.45 -73.52
CA TYR A 93 44.12 -0.66 -72.07
C TYR A 93 43.48 0.49 -71.25
N PRO A 94 43.74 1.79 -71.52
CA PRO A 94 43.19 2.88 -70.72
C PRO A 94 41.65 2.96 -70.76
N VAL A 95 41.06 2.64 -71.91
CA VAL A 95 39.60 2.63 -72.09
C VAL A 95 38.98 1.47 -71.31
N LEU A 96 39.58 0.28 -71.40
CA LEU A 96 39.12 -0.91 -70.66
C LEU A 96 39.28 -0.74 -69.15
N ALA A 97 40.40 -0.16 -68.70
CA ALA A 97 40.63 0.16 -67.29
C ALA A 97 39.58 1.15 -66.77
N SER A 98 39.27 2.21 -67.53
CA SER A 98 38.22 3.17 -67.15
C SER A 98 36.83 2.55 -67.06
N ILE A 99 36.50 1.62 -67.95
CA ILE A 99 35.22 0.89 -67.92
C ILE A 99 35.16 0.00 -66.68
N ALA A 100 36.22 -0.77 -66.40
CA ALA A 100 36.29 -1.62 -65.22
C ALA A 100 36.14 -0.81 -63.91
N GLU A 101 36.78 0.36 -63.81
CA GLU A 101 36.60 1.26 -62.67
C GLU A 101 35.17 1.80 -62.52
N LYS A 102 34.51 2.13 -63.65
CA LYS A 102 33.12 2.60 -63.64
C LYS A 102 32.14 1.51 -63.25
N ASP A 103 32.35 0.28 -63.72
CA ASP A 103 31.53 -0.87 -63.37
C ASP A 103 31.64 -1.22 -61.88
N LEU A 104 32.85 -1.12 -61.30
CA LEU A 104 33.06 -1.27 -59.86
C LEU A 104 32.29 -0.20 -59.08
N LYS A 105 32.42 1.09 -59.45
CA LYS A 105 31.68 2.19 -58.81
C LYS A 105 30.17 2.03 -58.94
N LEU A 106 29.68 1.55 -60.08
CA LEU A 106 28.26 1.28 -60.29
C LEU A 106 27.77 0.14 -59.40
N SER A 107 28.55 -0.93 -59.25
CA SER A 107 28.24 -2.03 -58.33
C SER A 107 28.19 -1.58 -56.86
N GLU A 108 29.14 -0.74 -56.45
CA GLU A 108 29.16 -0.13 -55.10
C GLU A 108 27.91 0.72 -54.87
N LEU A 109 27.58 1.63 -55.79
CA LEU A 109 26.39 2.48 -55.70
C LEU A 109 25.08 1.67 -55.72
N GLU A 110 24.99 0.60 -56.50
CA GLU A 110 23.84 -0.30 -56.48
C GLU A 110 23.68 -1.02 -55.13
N SER A 111 24.79 -1.47 -54.55
CA SER A 111 24.82 -2.09 -53.22
C SER A 111 24.37 -1.11 -52.14
N GLU A 112 24.87 0.13 -52.16
CA GLU A 112 24.44 1.20 -51.27
C GLU A 112 22.95 1.53 -51.46
N ASN A 113 22.47 1.64 -52.70
CA ASN A 113 21.05 1.91 -52.97
C ASN A 113 20.14 0.79 -52.44
N ARG A 114 20.58 -0.47 -52.54
CA ARG A 114 19.87 -1.61 -51.93
C ARG A 114 19.84 -1.51 -50.40
N LYS A 115 20.97 -1.20 -49.77
CA LYS A 115 21.05 -1.02 -48.31
C LYS A 115 20.13 0.10 -47.83
N MET A 116 20.19 1.27 -48.47
CA MET A 116 19.33 2.41 -48.15
C MET A 116 17.83 2.08 -48.29
N LYS A 117 17.45 1.26 -49.28
CA LYS A 117 16.06 0.81 -49.44
C LYS A 117 15.62 -0.10 -48.29
N VAL A 118 16.48 -1.02 -47.84
CA VAL A 118 16.19 -1.89 -46.70
C VAL A 118 16.04 -1.06 -45.42
N GLU A 119 16.97 -0.13 -45.16
CA GLU A 119 16.89 0.78 -44.01
C GLU A 119 15.60 1.62 -44.04
N LEU A 120 15.20 2.12 -45.21
CA LEU A 120 13.93 2.86 -45.37
C LEU A 120 12.70 1.98 -45.11
N GLU A 121 12.73 0.71 -45.50
CA GLU A 121 11.64 -0.24 -45.18
C GLU A 121 11.60 -0.56 -43.68
N GLU A 122 12.74 -0.78 -43.04
CA GLU A 122 12.85 -0.96 -41.60
C GLU A 122 12.27 0.24 -40.84
N PHE A 123 12.70 1.46 -41.17
CA PHE A 123 12.15 2.68 -40.58
C PHE A 123 10.64 2.84 -40.81
N ARG A 124 10.12 2.43 -41.97
CA ARG A 124 8.67 2.42 -42.21
C ARG A 124 7.96 1.44 -41.29
N THR A 125 8.49 0.24 -41.11
CA THR A 125 7.89 -0.75 -40.20
C THR A 125 7.93 -0.27 -38.75
N GLU A 126 9.05 0.30 -38.30
CA GLU A 126 9.18 0.90 -36.96
C GLU A 126 8.18 2.04 -36.76
N ALA A 127 8.01 2.93 -37.73
CA ALA A 127 7.03 4.01 -37.65
C ALA A 127 5.59 3.47 -37.50
N THR A 128 5.24 2.39 -38.20
CA THR A 128 3.92 1.75 -38.02
C THR A 128 3.76 1.10 -36.64
N HIS A 129 4.82 0.47 -36.13
CA HIS A 129 4.82 -0.12 -34.79
C HIS A 129 4.69 0.95 -33.69
N LEU A 130 5.43 2.07 -33.81
CA LEU A 130 5.33 3.22 -32.90
C LEU A 130 3.91 3.82 -32.91
N LYS A 131 3.28 3.95 -34.08
CA LYS A 131 1.90 4.42 -34.20
C LYS A 131 0.91 3.48 -33.48
N ASN A 132 1.11 2.17 -33.57
CA ASN A 132 0.30 1.18 -32.85
C ASN A 132 0.51 1.22 -31.33
N GLN A 133 1.76 1.43 -30.89
CA GLN A 133 2.07 1.63 -29.47
C GLN A 133 1.41 2.90 -28.94
N GLN A 134 1.43 4.00 -29.70
CA GLN A 134 0.77 5.24 -29.30
C GLN A 134 -0.76 5.08 -29.17
N ALA A 135 -1.39 4.26 -30.00
CA ALA A 135 -2.80 3.92 -29.84
C ALA A 135 -3.07 3.12 -28.56
N THR A 136 -2.16 2.21 -28.19
CA THR A 136 -2.26 1.45 -26.93
C THR A 136 -2.08 2.36 -25.71
N ILE A 137 -1.09 3.26 -25.75
CA ILE A 137 -0.85 4.25 -24.68
C ILE A 137 -2.09 5.11 -24.45
N ARG A 138 -2.71 5.66 -25.51
CA ARG A 138 -3.94 6.45 -25.40
C ARG A 138 -5.10 5.68 -24.76
N ARG A 139 -5.26 4.38 -25.07
CA ARG A 139 -6.30 3.55 -24.44
C ARG A 139 -6.01 3.30 -22.96
N LEU A 140 -4.74 3.13 -22.59
CA LEU A 140 -4.34 2.96 -21.19
C LEU A 140 -4.52 4.25 -20.41
N GLU A 141 -4.13 5.40 -20.96
CA GLU A 141 -4.35 6.73 -20.38
C GLU A 141 -5.84 6.99 -20.14
N GLU A 142 -6.69 6.70 -21.12
CA GLU A 142 -8.14 6.84 -20.99
C GLU A 142 -8.71 5.92 -19.90
N ARG A 143 -8.24 4.68 -19.82
CA ARG A 143 -8.66 3.75 -18.75
C ARG A 143 -8.22 4.22 -17.37
N THR A 144 -7.00 4.74 -17.25
CA THR A 144 -6.51 5.33 -15.99
C THR A 144 -7.37 6.52 -15.60
N ARG A 145 -7.66 7.42 -16.53
CA ARG A 145 -8.53 8.59 -16.30
C ARG A 145 -9.93 8.19 -15.85
N GLN A 146 -10.51 7.15 -16.45
CA GLN A 146 -11.82 6.62 -16.03
C GLN A 146 -11.79 6.03 -14.62
N LEU A 147 -10.73 5.31 -14.26
CA LEU A 147 -10.57 4.78 -12.91
C LEU A 147 -10.37 5.90 -11.88
N GLU A 148 -9.59 6.93 -12.23
CA GLU A 148 -9.41 8.13 -11.40
C GLU A 148 -10.75 8.84 -11.17
N GLN A 149 -11.55 9.04 -12.22
CA GLN A 149 -12.87 9.65 -12.09
C GLN A 149 -13.82 8.81 -11.22
N GLN A 150 -13.86 7.48 -11.41
CA GLN A 150 -14.68 6.60 -10.57
C GLN A 150 -14.25 6.64 -9.10
N MET A 151 -12.95 6.71 -8.84
CA MET A 151 -12.43 6.85 -7.48
C MET A 151 -12.79 8.21 -6.90
N GLU A 152 -12.70 9.29 -7.67
CA GLU A 152 -13.09 10.63 -7.23
C GLU A 152 -14.60 10.72 -6.92
N GLU A 153 -15.45 10.11 -7.74
CA GLU A 153 -16.89 10.02 -7.51
C GLU A 153 -17.21 9.22 -6.24
N LYS A 154 -16.56 8.07 -6.02
CA LYS A 154 -16.70 7.29 -4.78
C LYS A 154 -16.24 8.06 -3.55
N VAL A 155 -15.13 8.79 -3.66
CA VAL A 155 -14.64 9.65 -2.56
C VAL A 155 -15.64 10.76 -2.27
N LYS A 156 -16.19 11.42 -3.29
CA LYS A 156 -17.25 12.44 -3.12
C LYS A 156 -18.48 11.86 -2.44
N GLU A 157 -18.95 10.69 -2.86
CA GLU A 157 -20.09 10.01 -2.25
C GLU A 157 -19.84 9.68 -0.77
N ILE A 158 -18.67 9.12 -0.43
CA ILE A 158 -18.30 8.80 0.95
C ILE A 158 -18.23 10.09 1.80
N VAL A 159 -17.65 11.16 1.26
CA VAL A 159 -17.57 12.45 1.95
C VAL A 159 -18.96 13.03 2.19
N GLU A 160 -19.85 13.00 1.19
CA GLU A 160 -21.24 13.44 1.34
C GLU A 160 -22.00 12.63 2.40
N ILE A 161 -21.87 11.30 2.38
CA ILE A 161 -22.50 10.42 3.39
C ILE A 161 -21.97 10.76 4.78
N LYS A 162 -20.65 10.95 4.91
CA LYS A 162 -20.04 11.28 6.20
C LYS A 162 -20.45 12.66 6.69
N GLN A 163 -20.57 13.63 5.79
CA GLN A 163 -21.04 14.98 6.11
C GLN A 163 -22.52 14.96 6.55
N ARG A 164 -23.38 14.20 5.86
CA ARG A 164 -24.78 14.01 6.29
C ARG A 164 -24.87 13.32 7.65
N SER A 165 -24.12 12.23 7.84
CA SER A 165 -24.07 11.51 9.12
C SER A 165 -23.60 12.41 10.27
N LEU A 166 -22.58 13.24 10.04
CA LEU A 166 -22.10 14.19 11.05
C LEU A 166 -23.13 15.29 11.33
N ALA A 167 -23.83 15.78 10.31
CA ALA A 167 -24.91 16.75 10.48
C ALA A 167 -26.08 16.16 11.29
N GLU A 168 -26.46 14.91 11.02
CA GLU A 168 -27.50 14.20 11.79
C GLU A 168 -27.08 13.95 13.24
N GLU A 169 -25.82 13.59 13.49
CA GLU A 169 -25.29 13.41 14.85
C GLU A 169 -25.25 14.74 15.62
N ASN A 170 -24.81 15.82 14.96
CA ASN A 170 -24.82 17.17 15.53
C ASN A 170 -26.26 17.64 15.80
N GLN A 171 -27.22 17.32 14.94
CA GLN A 171 -28.63 17.66 15.17
C GLN A 171 -29.19 16.89 16.37
N LYS A 172 -28.96 15.56 16.44
CA LYS A 172 -29.42 14.75 17.57
C LYS A 172 -28.82 15.20 18.90
N THR A 173 -27.53 15.52 18.92
CA THR A 173 -26.87 16.04 20.12
C THR A 173 -27.44 17.40 20.53
N LEU A 174 -27.74 18.28 19.58
CA LEU A 174 -28.39 19.56 19.84
C LEU A 174 -29.83 19.41 20.36
N GLU A 175 -30.60 18.45 19.83
CA GLU A 175 -31.94 18.11 20.33
C GLU A 175 -31.90 17.61 21.77
N VAL A 176 -30.99 16.68 22.10
CA VAL A 176 -30.81 16.17 23.47
C VAL A 176 -30.38 17.28 24.43
N LEU A 177 -29.49 18.17 24.01
CA LEU A 177 -29.08 19.32 24.83
C LEU A 177 -30.25 20.28 25.07
N LYS A 178 -31.11 20.50 24.06
CA LYS A 178 -32.30 21.34 24.17
C LYS A 178 -33.35 20.74 25.10
N GLU A 179 -33.61 19.45 25.01
CA GLU A 179 -34.52 18.74 25.93
C GLU A 179 -34.00 18.80 27.37
N ARG A 180 -32.68 18.61 27.56
CA ARG A 180 -32.04 18.76 28.86
C ARG A 180 -32.16 20.19 29.41
N GLU A 181 -31.98 21.20 28.56
CA GLU A 181 -32.16 22.60 28.94
C GLU A 181 -33.60 22.87 29.39
N GLN A 182 -34.59 22.37 28.64
CA GLN A 182 -36.00 22.50 29.01
C GLN A 182 -36.32 21.83 30.35
N LEU A 183 -35.84 20.62 30.58
CA LEU A 183 -36.01 19.94 31.87
C LEU A 183 -35.39 20.71 33.03
N LEU A 184 -34.19 21.29 32.83
CA LEU A 184 -33.55 22.13 33.85
C LEU A 184 -34.31 23.44 34.08
N GLN A 185 -34.85 24.06 33.04
CA GLN A 185 -35.71 25.24 33.16
C GLN A 185 -37.00 24.93 33.92
N ASP A 186 -37.62 23.76 33.67
CA ASP A 186 -38.82 23.33 34.39
C ASP A 186 -38.55 23.01 35.86
N GLN A 187 -37.41 22.39 36.18
CA GLN A 187 -36.96 22.18 37.55
C GLN A 187 -36.68 23.50 38.27
N LEU A 188 -36.02 24.44 37.59
CA LEU A 188 -35.77 25.77 38.14
C LEU A 188 -37.08 26.50 38.44
N ARG A 189 -38.04 26.45 37.51
CA ARG A 189 -39.38 27.03 37.68
C ARG A 189 -40.11 26.41 38.87
N HIS A 190 -40.13 25.08 38.99
CA HIS A 190 -40.73 24.40 40.13
C HIS A 190 -40.07 24.78 41.46
N ALA A 191 -38.73 24.87 41.49
CA ALA A 191 -38.00 25.30 42.67
C ALA A 191 -38.34 26.75 43.05
N GLN A 192 -38.42 27.66 42.06
CA GLN A 192 -38.82 29.05 42.26
C GLN A 192 -40.25 29.19 42.78
N GLU A 193 -41.20 28.43 42.21
CA GLU A 193 -42.59 28.41 42.68
C GLU A 193 -42.70 27.86 44.11
N SER A 194 -41.95 26.80 44.43
CA SER A 194 -41.86 26.24 45.78
C SER A 194 -41.31 27.27 46.78
N VAL A 195 -40.22 27.97 46.44
CA VAL A 195 -39.66 29.04 47.28
C VAL A 195 -40.65 30.18 47.45
N SER A 196 -41.34 30.62 46.39
CA SER A 196 -42.40 31.63 46.47
C SER A 196 -43.55 31.18 47.38
N ASN A 197 -43.96 29.91 47.30
CA ASN A 197 -45.01 29.37 48.17
C ASN A 197 -44.56 29.30 49.64
N MET A 198 -43.31 28.89 49.90
CA MET A 198 -42.72 28.92 51.24
C MET A 198 -42.62 30.35 51.79
N GLN A 199 -42.25 31.32 50.96
CA GLN A 199 -42.23 32.74 51.34
C GLN A 199 -43.62 33.24 51.71
N LYS A 200 -44.65 32.95 50.89
CA LYS A 200 -46.04 33.32 51.21
C LYS A 200 -46.55 32.68 52.49
N LEU A 201 -46.24 31.40 52.71
CA LEU A 201 -46.60 30.69 53.94
C LEU A 201 -45.87 31.28 55.16
N HIS A 202 -44.59 31.64 55.00
CA HIS A 202 -43.83 32.31 56.05
C HIS A 202 -44.41 33.69 56.37
N GLU A 203 -44.76 34.49 55.37
CA GLU A 203 -45.43 35.79 55.55
C GLU A 203 -46.77 35.64 56.29
N LEU A 204 -47.58 34.65 55.91
CA LEU A 204 -48.84 34.32 56.60
C LEU A 204 -48.63 33.88 58.05
N ALA A 205 -47.65 33.00 58.30
CA ALA A 205 -47.34 32.56 59.67
C ALA A 205 -46.82 33.73 60.51
N GLN A 206 -46.00 34.60 59.93
CA GLN A 206 -45.49 35.79 60.58
C GLN A 206 -46.61 36.79 60.90
N SER A 207 -47.56 37.01 59.98
CA SER A 207 -48.71 37.89 60.23
C SER A 207 -49.60 37.34 61.35
N GLN A 208 -49.88 36.03 61.36
CA GLN A 208 -50.64 35.38 62.43
C GLN A 208 -49.94 35.50 63.79
N LEU A 209 -48.61 35.37 63.84
CA LEU A 209 -47.84 35.60 65.06
C LEU A 209 -47.95 37.05 65.54
N PHE A 210 -47.91 38.03 64.64
CA PHE A 210 -48.15 39.42 64.99
C PHE A 210 -49.57 39.66 65.52
N ASP A 211 -50.59 39.06 64.90
CA ASP A 211 -51.99 39.17 65.35
C ASP A 211 -52.18 38.54 66.74
N PHE A 212 -51.61 37.35 66.99
CA PHE A 212 -51.64 36.72 68.31
C PHE A 212 -50.88 37.53 69.36
N HIS A 213 -49.73 38.10 69.00
CA HIS A 213 -49.01 38.99 69.89
C HIS A 213 -49.81 40.26 70.20
N ALA A 214 -50.50 40.84 69.21
CA ALA A 214 -51.35 42.01 69.40
C ALA A 214 -52.56 41.68 70.30
N GLN A 215 -53.25 40.56 70.07
CA GLN A 215 -54.34 40.09 70.93
C GLN A 215 -53.85 39.80 72.35
N SER A 216 -52.70 39.13 72.51
CA SER A 216 -52.14 38.85 73.83
C SER A 216 -51.76 40.13 74.57
N GLU A 217 -51.23 41.15 73.88
CA GLU A 217 -50.93 42.46 74.46
C GLU A 217 -52.22 43.21 74.84
N GLU A 218 -53.26 43.13 74.00
CA GLU A 218 -54.58 43.70 74.29
C GLU A 218 -55.24 43.02 75.50
N ASP A 219 -55.27 41.69 75.54
CA ASP A 219 -55.76 40.90 76.68
C ASP A 219 -54.96 41.21 77.95
N ARG A 220 -53.63 41.32 77.84
CA ARG A 220 -52.76 41.70 78.97
C ARG A 220 -53.11 43.11 79.46
N ALA A 221 -53.33 44.06 78.56
CA ALA A 221 -53.74 45.42 78.91
C ALA A 221 -55.15 45.47 79.52
N ALA A 222 -56.11 44.73 78.97
CA ALA A 222 -57.47 44.61 79.48
C ALA A 222 -57.47 43.99 80.89
N LYS A 223 -56.73 42.88 81.10
CA LYS A 223 -56.55 42.25 82.41
C LYS A 223 -55.87 43.18 83.40
N GLN A 224 -54.86 43.94 82.98
CA GLN A 224 -54.23 44.95 83.83
C GLN A 224 -55.24 46.05 84.23
N SER A 225 -56.10 46.49 83.31
CA SER A 225 -57.13 47.48 83.60
C SER A 225 -58.21 46.94 84.57
N GLU A 226 -58.59 45.67 84.43
CA GLU A 226 -59.51 44.97 85.33
C GLU A 226 -58.90 44.86 86.73
N VAL A 227 -57.63 44.48 86.83
CA VAL A 227 -56.88 44.45 88.11
C VAL A 227 -56.84 45.83 88.76
N ASN A 228 -56.59 46.89 87.98
CA ASN A 228 -56.59 48.25 88.51
C ASN A 228 -57.99 48.65 89.01
N LEU A 229 -59.06 48.32 88.28
CA LEU A 229 -60.44 48.59 88.72
C LEU A 229 -60.80 47.82 90.00
N LEU A 230 -60.40 46.54 90.08
CA LEU A 230 -60.59 45.71 91.26
C LEU A 230 -59.77 46.24 92.45
N MET A 231 -58.55 46.74 92.23
CA MET A 231 -57.79 47.45 93.26
C MET A 231 -58.56 48.68 93.75
N ASP A 232 -59.07 49.52 92.86
CA ASP A 232 -59.86 50.69 93.23
C ASP A 232 -61.15 50.31 94.00
N GLU A 233 -61.82 49.22 93.61
CA GLU A 233 -62.99 48.68 94.31
C GLU A 233 -62.63 48.13 95.69
N VAL A 234 -61.50 47.43 95.81
CA VAL A 234 -60.97 46.96 97.10
C VAL A 234 -60.64 48.15 97.99
N GLU A 235 -59.99 49.19 97.49
CA GLU A 235 -59.71 50.42 98.25
C GLU A 235 -61.00 51.12 98.68
N ARG A 236 -61.99 51.22 97.78
CA ARG A 236 -63.33 51.75 98.10
C ARG A 236 -64.05 50.91 99.15
N ALA A 237 -64.02 49.58 99.02
CA ALA A 237 -64.63 48.65 99.95
C ALA A 237 -63.94 48.68 101.32
N GLN A 238 -62.61 48.76 101.36
CA GLN A 238 -61.84 48.96 102.59
C GLN A 238 -62.22 50.29 103.26
N THR A 239 -62.33 51.37 102.48
CA THR A 239 -62.78 52.68 103.00
C THR A 239 -64.19 52.60 103.59
N ARG A 240 -65.12 51.91 102.92
CA ARG A 240 -66.49 51.68 103.41
C ARG A 240 -66.54 50.73 104.60
N LEU A 241 -65.69 49.73 104.66
CA LEU A 241 -65.58 48.81 105.80
C LEU A 241 -65.09 49.58 107.02
N LEU A 242 -64.08 50.43 106.87
CA LEU A 242 -63.62 51.34 107.93
C LEU A 242 -64.70 52.34 108.38
N SER A 243 -65.60 52.77 107.49
CA SER A 243 -66.74 53.62 107.88
C SER A 243 -67.83 52.81 108.60
N LEU A 244 -68.18 51.62 108.10
CA LEU A 244 -69.15 50.73 108.71
C LEU A 244 -68.68 50.16 110.06
N GLU A 245 -67.38 49.93 110.26
CA GLU A 245 -66.83 49.56 111.57
C GLU A 245 -67.02 50.68 112.59
N ARG A 246 -66.87 51.95 112.18
CA ARG A 246 -67.21 53.11 113.02
C ARG A 246 -68.71 53.16 113.32
N GLU A 247 -69.56 52.99 112.31
CA GLU A 247 -71.03 52.97 112.46
C GLU A 247 -71.52 51.77 113.28
N LYS A 248 -70.92 50.58 113.14
CA LYS A 248 -71.21 49.40 113.97
C LYS A 248 -70.84 49.66 115.43
N GLY A 249 -69.76 50.40 115.69
CA GLY A 249 -69.47 50.91 117.03
C GLY A 249 -70.62 51.75 117.60
N LEU A 250 -71.19 52.64 116.78
CA LEU A 250 -72.34 53.48 117.14
C LEU A 250 -73.65 52.68 117.30
N LEU A 251 -73.96 51.77 116.39
CA LEU A 251 -75.17 50.93 116.42
C LEU A 251 -75.13 49.87 117.52
N ARG A 252 -73.96 49.32 117.86
CA ARG A 252 -73.82 48.43 119.03
C ARG A 252 -74.12 49.17 120.34
N SER A 253 -73.90 50.49 120.38
CA SER A 253 -74.37 51.35 121.47
C SER A 253 -75.89 51.57 121.45
N GLN A 254 -76.54 51.55 120.29
CA GLN A 254 -78.00 51.66 120.16
C GLN A 254 -78.74 50.33 120.40
N LEU A 255 -78.16 49.18 120.04
CA LEU A 255 -78.72 47.84 120.23
C LEU A 255 -78.72 47.38 121.70
N GLN A 256 -78.00 48.07 122.59
CA GLN A 256 -78.15 47.87 124.04
C GLN A 256 -79.40 48.58 124.62
N SER A 257 -80.09 49.43 123.84
CA SER A 257 -81.20 50.27 124.29
C SER A 257 -82.58 49.89 123.73
N ALA A 258 -82.65 49.01 122.73
CA ALA A 258 -83.92 48.57 122.16
C ALA A 258 -83.82 47.09 121.83
N ASN A 259 -84.47 46.24 122.64
CA ASN A 259 -85.43 45.22 122.18
C ASN A 259 -85.71 44.19 123.30
N GLU A 260 -86.30 44.63 124.41
CA GLU A 260 -87.21 43.81 125.22
C GLU A 260 -88.56 43.70 124.48
N GLU A 261 -89.23 42.55 124.68
CA GLU A 261 -90.63 42.21 124.34
C GLU A 261 -91.02 41.68 122.94
N ASN A 262 -91.32 40.36 122.98
CA ASN A 262 -92.55 39.66 122.54
C ASN A 262 -93.07 39.82 121.09
N GLY A 263 -93.60 38.81 120.42
CA GLY A 263 -94.06 37.49 120.86
C GLY A 263 -95.44 37.16 120.28
N ASN A 264 -95.48 36.14 119.41
CA ASN A 264 -96.43 35.02 119.45
C ASN A 264 -97.81 35.07 118.70
N LYS A 265 -98.12 33.94 118.03
CA LYS A 265 -99.38 33.14 118.00
C LYS A 265 -100.12 32.88 116.66
N LYS A 266 -100.20 31.56 116.38
CA LYS A 266 -101.37 30.69 116.04
C LYS A 266 -102.22 30.93 114.78
N SER A 267 -102.51 29.86 114.04
CA SER A 267 -103.71 29.02 114.24
C SER A 267 -103.90 27.97 113.14
N ASP A 268 -104.20 26.73 113.54
CA ASP A 268 -104.71 25.61 112.73
C ASP A 268 -106.04 25.94 112.06
N ASN A 269 -106.23 25.48 110.81
CA ASN A 269 -107.52 24.97 110.28
C ASN A 269 -107.44 24.34 108.86
N LEU A 270 -106.71 23.23 108.60
CA LEU A 270 -106.64 22.67 107.23
C LEU A 270 -106.54 21.13 107.13
N ASP A 271 -107.34 20.38 107.91
CA ASP A 271 -107.34 18.90 107.83
C ASP A 271 -108.06 18.31 106.59
N SER A 272 -108.68 19.12 105.74
CA SER A 272 -109.21 18.67 104.43
C SER A 272 -108.31 19.08 103.25
N ASN A 273 -107.54 20.16 103.41
CA ASN A 273 -106.54 20.57 102.43
C ASN A 273 -105.28 19.69 102.55
N ARG A 274 -104.91 19.26 103.77
CA ARG A 274 -103.82 18.31 104.02
C ARG A 274 -103.97 16.97 103.32
N ILE A 275 -105.19 16.45 103.16
CA ILE A 275 -105.40 15.15 102.50
C ILE A 275 -105.24 15.27 100.98
N LEU A 276 -105.71 16.38 100.39
CA LEU A 276 -105.48 16.70 98.98
C LEU A 276 -104.02 17.10 98.71
N GLU A 277 -103.39 17.86 99.61
CA GLU A 277 -101.95 18.15 99.59
C GLU A 277 -101.11 16.88 99.74
N ASN A 278 -101.52 15.92 100.58
CA ASN A 278 -100.81 14.64 100.70
C ASN A 278 -100.94 13.82 99.41
N SER A 279 -102.12 13.78 98.78
CA SER A 279 -102.33 13.10 97.50
C SER A 279 -101.61 13.79 96.33
N LEU A 280 -101.62 15.14 96.32
CA LEU A 280 -100.88 15.96 95.37
C LEU A 280 -99.38 15.76 95.57
N SER A 281 -98.88 15.77 96.80
CA SER A 281 -97.47 15.52 97.12
C SER A 281 -97.03 14.10 96.76
N ALA A 282 -97.91 13.11 96.91
CA ALA A 282 -97.64 11.74 96.49
C ALA A 282 -97.55 11.65 94.96
N LYS A 283 -98.44 12.32 94.22
CA LYS A 283 -98.38 12.41 92.76
C LYS A 283 -97.18 13.21 92.28
N GLU A 284 -96.85 14.34 92.91
CA GLU A 284 -95.66 15.14 92.63
C GLU A 284 -94.38 14.36 92.91
N LYS A 285 -94.37 13.54 93.97
CA LYS A 285 -93.26 12.64 94.26
C LYS A 285 -93.11 11.57 93.18
N ILE A 286 -94.19 10.92 92.75
CA ILE A 286 -94.17 9.96 91.64
C ILE A 286 -93.73 10.63 90.33
N ILE A 287 -94.19 11.85 90.04
CA ILE A 287 -93.76 12.62 88.86
C ILE A 287 -92.27 12.96 88.97
N SER A 288 -91.77 13.33 90.15
CA SER A 288 -90.34 13.59 90.36
C SER A 288 -89.49 12.33 90.22
N GLU A 289 -89.98 11.19 90.70
CA GLU A 289 -89.33 9.88 90.56
C GLU A 289 -89.30 9.45 89.08
N LEU A 290 -90.42 9.57 88.36
CA LEU A 290 -90.49 9.30 86.92
C LEU A 290 -89.64 10.27 86.10
N ASN A 291 -89.56 11.54 86.46
CA ASN A 291 -88.68 12.50 85.80
C ASN A 291 -87.21 12.22 86.09
N MET A 292 -86.86 11.78 87.31
CA MET A 292 -85.51 11.31 87.62
C MET A 292 -85.18 10.05 86.84
N GLU A 293 -86.10 9.09 86.72
CA GLU A 293 -85.90 7.88 85.92
C GLU A 293 -85.77 8.20 84.43
N LEU A 294 -86.62 9.09 83.88
CA LEU A 294 -86.49 9.58 82.51
C LEU A 294 -85.15 10.27 82.28
N HIS A 295 -84.72 11.14 83.20
CA HIS A 295 -83.44 11.82 83.11
C HIS A 295 -82.27 10.83 83.22
N ASN A 296 -82.36 9.83 84.09
CA ASN A 296 -81.35 8.77 84.21
C ASN A 296 -81.29 7.92 82.93
N ILE A 297 -82.43 7.56 82.34
CA ILE A 297 -82.46 6.80 81.08
C ILE A 297 -81.95 7.65 79.91
N GLU A 298 -82.29 8.94 79.87
CA GLU A 298 -81.82 9.85 78.83
C GLU A 298 -80.31 10.09 78.92
N THR A 299 -79.78 10.22 80.14
CA THR A 299 -78.34 10.34 80.38
C THR A 299 -77.60 9.04 80.06
N THR A 300 -78.09 7.86 80.46
CA THR A 300 -77.46 6.59 80.08
C THR A 300 -77.47 6.40 78.57
N LEU A 301 -78.59 6.64 77.90
CA LEU A 301 -78.71 6.53 76.45
C LEU A 301 -77.82 7.55 75.71
N SER A 302 -77.65 8.76 76.25
CA SER A 302 -76.69 9.75 75.75
C SER A 302 -75.24 9.26 75.90
N THR A 303 -74.89 8.68 77.05
CA THR A 303 -73.55 8.12 77.28
C THR A 303 -73.24 6.92 76.40
N GLU A 304 -74.19 6.00 76.20
CA GLU A 304 -74.04 4.86 75.28
C GLU A 304 -73.90 5.33 73.84
N ARG A 305 -74.70 6.31 73.40
CA ARG A 305 -74.53 6.94 72.08
C ARG A 305 -73.15 7.55 71.91
N ALA A 306 -72.65 8.27 72.91
CA ALA A 306 -71.31 8.84 72.87
C ALA A 306 -70.21 7.76 72.81
N GLN A 307 -70.37 6.66 73.55
CA GLN A 307 -69.46 5.51 73.50
C GLN A 307 -69.46 4.85 72.13
N HIS A 308 -70.63 4.56 71.54
CA HIS A 308 -70.72 4.00 70.19
C HIS A 308 -70.14 4.92 69.12
N VAL A 309 -70.37 6.23 69.21
CA VAL A 309 -69.76 7.20 68.29
C VAL A 309 -68.23 7.17 68.40
N ASN A 310 -67.69 7.08 69.62
CA ASN A 310 -66.24 6.98 69.82
C ASN A 310 -65.68 5.65 69.32
N GLU A 311 -66.41 4.54 69.48
CA GLU A 311 -66.01 3.23 68.98
C GLU A 311 -66.04 3.18 67.45
N ILE A 312 -67.06 3.76 66.81
CA ILE A 312 -67.12 3.94 65.36
C ILE A 312 -65.95 4.78 64.86
N LYS A 313 -65.62 5.89 65.54
CA LYS A 313 -64.44 6.70 65.19
C LYS A 313 -63.15 5.91 65.30
N LYS A 314 -62.98 5.10 66.35
CA LYS A 314 -61.80 4.25 66.54
C LYS A 314 -61.70 3.16 65.46
N LEU A 315 -62.81 2.49 65.15
CA LEU A 315 -62.87 1.47 64.09
C LEU A 315 -62.57 2.06 62.71
N ASN A 316 -63.12 3.24 62.39
CA ASN A 316 -62.81 3.94 61.14
C ASN A 316 -61.35 4.36 61.04
N ALA A 317 -60.74 4.83 62.14
CA ALA A 317 -59.32 5.16 62.16
C ALA A 317 -58.45 3.91 61.89
N MET A 318 -58.75 2.78 62.53
CA MET A 318 -58.05 1.52 62.28
C MET A 318 -58.26 1.00 60.85
N LEU A 319 -59.47 1.16 60.29
CA LEU A 319 -59.74 0.76 58.91
C LEU A 319 -58.90 1.59 57.93
N ASN A 320 -58.85 2.91 58.11
CA ASN A 320 -58.04 3.80 57.28
C ASN A 320 -56.55 3.51 57.40
N GLU A 321 -56.03 3.23 58.60
CA GLU A 321 -54.63 2.77 58.78
C GLU A 321 -54.35 1.47 58.01
N LYS A 322 -55.27 0.50 58.06
CA LYS A 322 -55.12 -0.76 57.32
C LYS A 322 -55.23 -0.59 55.81
N GLU A 323 -56.08 0.31 55.34
CA GLU A 323 -56.20 0.66 53.91
C GLU A 323 -54.92 1.33 53.39
N VAL A 324 -54.36 2.28 54.15
CA VAL A 324 -53.07 2.93 53.81
C VAL A 324 -51.94 1.90 53.77
N ALA A 325 -51.84 1.04 54.79
CA ALA A 325 -50.82 -0.01 54.81
C ALA A 325 -50.99 -1.02 53.67
N LEU A 326 -52.23 -1.34 53.27
CA LEU A 326 -52.49 -2.20 52.12
C LEU A 326 -52.07 -1.55 50.80
N GLU A 327 -52.33 -0.26 50.62
CA GLU A 327 -51.89 0.46 49.42
C GLU A 327 -50.37 0.61 49.36
N GLU A 328 -49.70 0.84 50.50
CA GLU A 328 -48.24 0.82 50.57
C GLU A 328 -47.67 -0.56 50.20
N ILE A 329 -48.20 -1.65 50.75
CA ILE A 329 -47.76 -3.01 50.41
C ILE A 329 -48.04 -3.35 48.94
N LYS A 330 -49.19 -2.94 48.39
CA LYS A 330 -49.48 -3.11 46.95
C LYS A 330 -48.50 -2.34 46.08
N LYS A 331 -48.17 -1.10 46.45
CA LYS A 331 -47.20 -0.26 45.74
C LYS A 331 -45.80 -0.88 45.81
N GLU A 332 -45.39 -1.40 46.97
CA GLU A 332 -44.15 -2.16 47.12
C GLU A 332 -44.14 -3.44 46.29
N LEU A 333 -45.27 -4.16 46.21
CA LEU A 333 -45.39 -5.38 45.41
C LEU A 333 -45.33 -5.08 43.90
N GLN A 334 -45.93 -3.97 43.45
CA GLN A 334 -45.83 -3.50 42.07
C GLN A 334 -44.43 -2.96 41.73
N ALA A 335 -43.73 -2.36 42.71
CA ALA A 335 -42.36 -1.88 42.53
C ALA A 335 -41.33 -3.02 42.54
N LYS A 336 -41.66 -4.20 43.09
CA LYS A 336 -40.79 -5.37 43.05
C LYS A 336 -40.66 -5.87 41.60
N PRO A 337 -39.42 -6.08 41.11
CA PRO A 337 -39.20 -6.68 39.80
C PRO A 337 -39.90 -8.03 39.69
N THR A 338 -40.65 -8.23 38.61
CA THR A 338 -41.31 -9.52 38.33
C THR A 338 -40.26 -10.63 38.23
N GLU A 339 -40.57 -11.85 38.66
CA GLU A 339 -39.65 -12.98 38.66
C GLU A 339 -38.97 -13.19 37.29
N LYS A 340 -39.74 -13.02 36.20
CA LYS A 340 -39.23 -13.02 34.82
C LYS A 340 -38.17 -11.94 34.55
N LEU A 341 -38.35 -10.72 35.06
CA LEU A 341 -37.39 -9.64 34.87
C LEU A 341 -36.11 -9.90 35.68
N VAL A 342 -36.22 -10.49 36.87
CA VAL A 342 -35.05 -10.88 37.67
C VAL A 342 -34.29 -12.00 36.96
N ASP A 343 -34.97 -12.98 36.39
CA ASP A 343 -34.35 -14.06 35.62
C ASP A 343 -33.70 -13.53 34.33
N ASP A 344 -34.35 -12.61 33.63
CA ASP A 344 -33.80 -11.96 32.44
C ASP A 344 -32.57 -11.10 32.78
N LEU A 345 -32.60 -10.38 33.91
CA LEU A 345 -31.44 -9.63 34.38
C LEU A 345 -30.29 -10.55 34.81
N ARG A 346 -30.58 -11.67 35.48
CA ARG A 346 -29.57 -12.69 35.82
C ARG A 346 -28.95 -13.32 34.57
N LYS A 347 -29.76 -13.61 33.55
CA LYS A 347 -29.28 -14.09 32.23
C LYS A 347 -28.41 -13.04 31.55
N LYS A 348 -28.85 -11.78 31.50
CA LYS A 348 -28.05 -10.66 30.96
C LYS A 348 -26.73 -10.46 31.69
N VAL A 349 -26.72 -10.56 33.02
CA VAL A 349 -25.49 -10.47 33.82
C VAL A 349 -24.56 -11.65 33.53
N LYS A 350 -25.07 -12.88 33.43
CA LYS A 350 -24.25 -14.05 33.04
C LYS A 350 -23.67 -13.91 31.63
N ILE A 351 -24.44 -13.43 30.67
CA ILE A 351 -23.98 -13.16 29.29
C ILE A 351 -22.91 -12.06 29.29
N LEU A 352 -23.15 -10.95 30.00
CA LEU A 352 -22.16 -9.87 30.13
C LEU A 352 -20.88 -10.33 30.83
N GLN A 353 -20.99 -11.20 31.83
CA GLN A 353 -19.84 -11.79 32.50
C GLN A 353 -19.06 -12.71 31.54
N ALA A 354 -19.75 -13.49 30.71
CA ALA A 354 -19.11 -14.36 29.73
C ALA A 354 -18.40 -13.56 28.61
N VAL A 355 -19.05 -12.50 28.12
CA VAL A 355 -18.50 -11.58 27.10
C VAL A 355 -17.37 -10.70 27.65
N GLY A 356 -17.46 -10.31 28.93
CA GLY A 356 -16.47 -9.44 29.58
C GLY A 356 -15.25 -10.16 30.13
N TYR A 357 -15.36 -11.44 30.50
CA TYR A 357 -14.29 -12.18 31.18
C TYR A 357 -13.76 -13.43 30.46
N ASN A 358 -14.30 -13.82 29.29
CA ASN A 358 -13.80 -14.95 28.48
C ASN A 358 -13.51 -16.23 29.32
N SER A 359 -14.31 -16.49 30.35
CA SER A 359 -14.04 -17.56 31.32
C SER A 359 -15.34 -18.23 31.80
N ILE A 360 -16.05 -18.89 30.90
CA ILE A 360 -17.09 -19.87 31.28
C ILE A 360 -16.90 -21.12 30.39
N GLU A 361 -16.85 -22.28 31.04
CA GLU A 361 -16.81 -23.61 30.43
C GLU A 361 -18.04 -23.82 29.54
N ALA A 362 -17.85 -24.45 28.37
CA ALA A 362 -18.84 -24.51 27.30
C ALA A 362 -20.19 -25.16 27.69
N GLU A 363 -20.25 -25.92 28.79
CA GLU A 363 -21.46 -26.58 29.28
C GLU A 363 -22.48 -25.63 29.94
N ASP A 364 -22.02 -24.53 30.57
CA ASP A 364 -22.91 -23.54 31.19
C ASP A 364 -23.47 -22.51 30.18
N TRP A 365 -22.93 -22.50 28.97
CA TRP A 365 -23.36 -21.62 27.87
C TRP A 365 -24.67 -22.11 27.22
N GLU A 366 -24.82 -23.40 26.95
CA GLU A 366 -26.02 -23.94 26.29
C GLU A 366 -27.30 -23.76 27.11
N VAL A 367 -27.18 -23.83 28.45
CA VAL A 367 -28.33 -23.68 29.37
C VAL A 367 -28.83 -22.22 29.40
N ALA A 368 -27.94 -21.24 29.24
CA ALA A 368 -28.28 -19.82 29.25
C ALA A 368 -28.93 -19.34 27.93
N THR A 369 -28.64 -20.00 26.80
CA THR A 369 -29.00 -19.54 25.44
C THR A 369 -30.28 -20.16 24.85
N SER A 370 -31.10 -20.83 25.67
CA SER A 370 -32.28 -21.59 25.20
C SER A 370 -33.52 -20.75 24.80
N GLY A 371 -33.41 -19.42 24.69
CA GLY A 371 -34.51 -18.52 24.30
C GLY A 371 -34.34 -17.92 22.89
N GLU A 372 -35.32 -18.12 22.01
CA GLU A 372 -35.28 -17.74 20.58
C GLU A 372 -34.97 -16.24 20.32
N GLU A 373 -35.48 -15.33 21.14
CA GLU A 373 -35.26 -13.88 20.96
C GLU A 373 -33.88 -13.41 21.47
N MET A 374 -33.32 -14.11 22.46
CA MET A 374 -32.03 -13.78 23.07
C MET A 374 -30.86 -14.24 22.18
N SER A 375 -31.02 -15.39 21.51
CA SER A 375 -30.04 -15.98 20.58
C SER A 375 -29.61 -15.03 19.44
N LYS A 376 -30.52 -14.17 18.94
CA LYS A 376 -30.22 -13.23 17.84
C LYS A 376 -29.38 -12.03 18.29
N LEU A 377 -29.65 -11.47 19.47
CA LEU A 377 -28.83 -10.37 20.02
C LEU A 377 -27.45 -10.90 20.47
N GLU A 378 -27.43 -12.13 20.98
CA GLU A 378 -26.21 -12.82 21.41
C GLU A 378 -25.27 -13.14 20.25
N SER A 379 -25.80 -13.68 19.14
CA SER A 379 -24.99 -13.92 17.93
C SER A 379 -24.39 -12.62 17.37
N LEU A 380 -25.13 -11.52 17.38
CA LEU A 380 -24.64 -10.20 16.97
C LEU A 380 -23.55 -9.66 17.90
N LEU A 381 -23.68 -9.86 19.22
CA LEU A 381 -22.66 -9.43 20.18
C LEU A 381 -21.40 -10.28 20.10
N LEU A 382 -21.52 -11.59 19.90
CA LEU A 382 -20.37 -12.48 19.69
C LEU A 382 -19.65 -12.19 18.37
N ASP A 383 -20.39 -11.95 17.29
CA ASP A 383 -19.81 -11.59 16.00
C ASP A 383 -19.07 -10.24 16.08
N LYS A 384 -19.67 -9.25 16.75
CA LYS A 384 -19.00 -7.97 17.01
C LYS A 384 -17.78 -8.11 17.91
N ASN A 385 -17.83 -8.94 18.96
CA ASN A 385 -16.69 -9.17 19.84
C ASN A 385 -15.54 -9.85 19.08
N ARG A 386 -15.82 -10.93 18.33
CA ARG A 386 -14.83 -11.59 17.46
C ARG A 386 -14.24 -10.65 16.42
N LYS A 387 -15.05 -9.78 15.82
CA LYS A 387 -14.58 -8.76 14.88
C LYS A 387 -13.67 -7.74 15.56
N MET A 388 -14.04 -7.25 16.75
CA MET A 388 -13.20 -6.34 17.53
C MET A 388 -11.89 -7.00 17.97
N GLU A 389 -11.90 -8.27 18.37
CA GLU A 389 -10.69 -9.05 18.68
C GLU A 389 -9.81 -9.23 17.43
N HIS A 390 -10.40 -9.49 16.27
CA HIS A 390 -9.68 -9.58 15.01
C HIS A 390 -9.05 -8.25 14.61
N GLU A 391 -9.78 -7.13 14.72
CA GLU A 391 -9.26 -5.79 14.48
C GLU A 391 -8.14 -5.44 15.47
N HIS A 392 -8.29 -5.79 16.76
CA HIS A 392 -7.27 -5.57 17.77
C HIS A 392 -5.99 -6.38 17.49
N THR A 393 -6.12 -7.64 17.11
CA THR A 393 -4.97 -8.48 16.74
C THR A 393 -4.28 -7.98 15.47
N GLN A 394 -5.03 -7.56 14.44
CA GLN A 394 -4.46 -6.93 13.25
C GLN A 394 -3.70 -5.63 13.58
N LEU A 395 -4.27 -4.76 14.42
CA LEU A 395 -3.61 -3.53 14.85
C LEU A 395 -2.34 -3.82 15.65
N LYS A 396 -2.35 -4.86 16.49
CA LYS A 396 -1.19 -5.30 17.26
C LYS A 396 -0.07 -5.82 16.34
N VAL A 397 -0.40 -6.57 15.29
CA VAL A 397 0.57 -7.00 14.27
C VAL A 397 1.15 -5.80 13.53
N LYS A 398 0.32 -4.88 13.03
CA LYS A 398 0.79 -3.65 12.37
C LYS A 398 1.68 -2.80 13.28
N LEU A 399 1.35 -2.71 14.57
CA LEU A 399 2.19 -2.02 15.55
C LEU A 399 3.56 -2.71 15.68
N SER A 400 3.59 -4.05 15.76
CA SER A 400 4.85 -4.80 15.84
C SER A 400 5.71 -4.64 14.57
N GLU A 401 5.09 -4.66 13.39
CA GLU A 401 5.76 -4.43 12.10
C GLU A 401 6.35 -3.02 12.04
N ASN A 402 5.56 -1.99 12.36
CA ASN A 402 6.03 -0.61 12.39
C ASN A 402 7.15 -0.40 13.43
N THR A 403 7.06 -1.06 14.59
CA THR A 403 8.11 -0.99 15.61
C THR A 403 9.40 -1.63 15.10
N SER A 404 9.33 -2.79 14.43
CA SER A 404 10.50 -3.42 13.82
C SER A 404 11.12 -2.54 12.71
N LEU A 405 10.28 -1.89 11.90
CA LEU A 405 10.75 -0.99 10.86
C LEU A 405 11.46 0.24 11.46
N LEU A 406 10.91 0.80 12.53
CA LEU A 406 11.53 1.89 13.28
C LEU A 406 12.89 1.47 13.82
N GLU A 407 12.98 0.31 14.48
CA GLU A 407 14.24 -0.22 15.03
C GLU A 407 15.30 -0.44 13.93
N THR A 408 14.90 -0.96 12.76
CA THR A 408 15.84 -1.09 11.63
C THR A 408 16.29 0.26 11.05
N ALA A 409 15.41 1.26 11.03
CA ALA A 409 15.75 2.61 10.58
C ALA A 409 16.70 3.30 11.56
N GLU A 410 16.43 3.19 12.86
CA GLU A 410 17.30 3.67 13.93
C GLU A 410 18.68 3.01 13.88
N GLY A 411 18.73 1.69 13.65
CA GLY A 411 19.98 0.95 13.44
C GLY A 411 20.79 1.48 12.25
N LYS A 412 20.14 1.76 11.11
CA LYS A 412 20.80 2.38 9.94
C LYS A 412 21.30 3.78 10.22
N ILE A 413 20.54 4.58 10.98
CA ILE A 413 20.97 5.92 11.39
C ILE A 413 22.22 5.82 12.26
N ALA A 414 22.24 4.89 13.23
CA ALA A 414 23.41 4.66 14.07
C ALA A 414 24.63 4.22 13.26
N GLU A 415 24.47 3.30 12.30
CA GLU A 415 25.54 2.85 11.41
C GLU A 415 26.09 3.98 10.53
N LEU A 416 25.21 4.78 9.91
CA LEU A 416 25.62 5.92 9.10
C LEU A 416 26.32 6.99 9.95
N THR A 417 25.84 7.24 11.16
CA THR A 417 26.48 8.16 12.10
C THR A 417 27.87 7.67 12.50
N ALA A 418 28.04 6.37 12.74
CA ALA A 418 29.34 5.76 13.00
C ALA A 418 30.31 5.92 11.81
N LYS A 419 29.84 5.68 10.58
CA LYS A 419 30.64 5.88 9.36
C LYS A 419 31.04 7.34 9.16
N VAL A 420 30.14 8.29 9.43
CA VAL A 420 30.46 9.73 9.37
C VAL A 420 31.53 10.08 10.40
N ASN A 421 31.41 9.61 11.65
CA ASN A 421 32.41 9.84 12.68
C ASN A 421 33.78 9.23 12.33
N GLU A 422 33.80 8.04 11.73
CA GLU A 422 35.02 7.39 11.26
C GLU A 422 35.66 8.18 10.12
N GLN A 423 34.88 8.61 9.13
CA GLN A 423 35.34 9.47 8.05
C GLN A 423 35.89 10.79 8.57
N GLN A 424 35.22 11.42 9.53
CA GLN A 424 35.68 12.66 10.15
C GLN A 424 37.01 12.47 10.89
N ARG A 425 37.18 11.36 11.62
CA ARG A 425 38.48 11.00 12.23
C ARG A 425 39.56 10.74 11.18
N LEU A 426 39.22 10.10 10.06
CA LEU A 426 40.18 9.83 8.99
C LEU A 426 40.60 11.14 8.31
N ILE A 427 39.66 12.02 8.01
CA ILE A 427 39.92 13.35 7.47
C ILE A 427 40.83 14.11 8.41
N GLN A 428 40.53 14.15 9.71
CA GLN A 428 41.37 14.84 10.69
C GLN A 428 42.79 14.26 10.75
N LYS A 429 42.95 12.93 10.66
CA LYS A 429 44.29 12.31 10.55
C LYS A 429 45.00 12.69 9.27
N LEU A 430 44.30 12.71 8.13
CA LEU A 430 44.88 13.11 6.85
C LEU A 430 45.27 14.60 6.86
N GLU A 431 44.46 15.45 7.48
CA GLU A 431 44.78 16.87 7.70
C GLU A 431 46.03 17.01 8.57
N ASP A 432 46.13 16.29 9.69
CA ASP A 432 47.31 16.26 10.55
C ASP A 432 48.56 15.76 9.81
N ASP A 433 48.42 14.72 8.99
CA ASP A 433 49.52 14.13 8.21
C ASP A 433 49.95 15.05 7.05
N ILE A 434 49.01 15.76 6.41
CA ILE A 434 49.32 16.81 5.43
C ILE A 434 50.03 17.98 6.12
N LEU A 435 49.60 18.39 7.33
CA LEU A 435 50.26 19.45 8.10
C LEU A 435 51.71 19.08 8.45
N LYS A 436 51.95 17.82 8.82
CA LYS A 436 53.29 17.27 9.06
C LYS A 436 54.11 17.11 7.77
N GLY A 437 53.46 16.81 6.64
CA GLY A 437 54.11 16.72 5.34
C GLY A 437 54.52 18.07 4.77
N TYR A 438 53.73 19.12 5.00
CA TYR A 438 54.03 20.49 4.56
C TYR A 438 55.18 21.13 5.35
N SER A 439 55.33 20.79 6.63
CA SER A 439 56.48 21.26 7.44
C SER A 439 57.84 20.71 6.97
N SER A 440 57.87 19.70 6.09
CA SER A 440 59.08 19.20 5.44
C SER A 440 59.34 19.78 4.03
N LYS A 441 58.41 20.56 3.44
CA LYS A 441 58.52 21.01 2.04
C LYS A 441 59.29 22.32 1.84
N ASP A 442 59.68 23.01 2.91
CA ASP A 442 60.46 24.26 2.85
C ASP A 442 61.97 24.09 2.60
N ARG A 443 62.49 22.86 2.36
CA ARG A 443 63.94 22.65 2.15
C ARG A 443 64.37 21.91 0.89
N LYS A 444 63.50 21.65 -0.09
CA LYS A 444 63.91 20.90 -1.29
C LYS A 444 63.28 21.42 -2.58
N GLY A 445 63.57 22.67 -2.91
CA GLY A 445 63.40 23.22 -4.26
C GLY A 445 64.75 23.30 -4.96
N ALA A 446 65.26 22.19 -5.48
CA ALA A 446 66.29 22.09 -6.53
C ALA A 446 66.73 20.62 -6.70
N LEU A 447 67.02 20.24 -7.96
CA LEU A 447 67.54 18.95 -8.47
C LEU A 447 66.44 18.01 -9.03
N PHE A 448 66.18 18.12 -10.35
CA PHE A 448 66.71 17.24 -11.43
C PHE A 448 65.87 15.94 -11.50
N ASP A 449 64.93 15.75 -12.43
CA ASP A 449 65.07 15.48 -13.87
C ASP A 449 66.00 14.28 -14.18
N ASP A 450 65.45 13.33 -14.94
CA ASP A 450 66.06 12.17 -15.64
C ASP A 450 65.90 10.73 -15.07
N TRP A 451 65.59 9.85 -16.04
CA TRP A 451 65.68 8.38 -16.14
C TRP A 451 64.72 7.44 -15.36
N ASP A 452 63.84 6.64 -15.97
CA ASP A 452 63.90 5.62 -17.05
C ASP A 452 64.20 4.18 -16.55
N LEU A 453 63.51 3.21 -17.17
CA LEU A 453 63.33 1.80 -16.83
C LEU A 453 64.63 0.97 -16.65
N SER A 454 64.66 0.09 -15.64
CA SER A 454 65.18 -1.28 -15.83
C SER A 454 64.80 -2.26 -14.71
N GLU A 455 64.38 -3.43 -15.18
CA GLU A 455 64.14 -4.70 -14.51
C GLU A 455 65.47 -5.40 -14.11
N SER A 456 65.39 -6.34 -13.16
CA SER A 456 66.35 -7.44 -12.85
C SER A 456 67.20 -7.32 -11.56
N GLY A 457 67.20 -8.42 -10.80
CA GLY A 457 68.42 -8.95 -10.19
C GLY A 457 68.48 -8.95 -8.66
N ALA A 458 68.48 -10.15 -8.07
CA ALA A 458 68.62 -10.42 -6.64
C ALA A 458 70.08 -10.47 -6.15
N THR A 459 70.22 -10.56 -4.82
CA THR A 459 71.34 -11.08 -3.97
C THR A 459 72.57 -10.20 -3.65
N ASP A 460 72.53 -9.55 -2.45
CA ASP A 460 73.43 -9.63 -1.25
C ASP A 460 74.97 -9.91 -1.38
N PRO A 461 75.81 -9.64 -0.34
CA PRO A 461 76.03 -8.44 0.49
C PRO A 461 77.55 -8.10 0.64
N SER A 462 77.95 -6.87 1.03
CA SER A 462 79.25 -6.64 1.73
C SER A 462 79.43 -5.21 2.27
N GLU A 463 80.33 -5.10 3.24
CA GLU A 463 80.39 -4.09 4.31
C GLU A 463 81.33 -2.89 4.08
N ASN A 464 81.11 -1.87 4.92
CA ASN A 464 82.03 -0.85 5.46
C ASN A 464 82.44 0.35 4.58
N ALA A 465 81.90 1.54 4.90
CA ALA A 465 82.64 2.60 5.61
C ALA A 465 81.76 3.83 5.86
N ASP A 466 82.12 4.54 6.93
CA ASP A 466 81.41 5.55 7.67
C ASP A 466 81.09 6.91 6.99
N GLN A 467 80.09 7.57 7.58
CA GLN A 467 79.77 9.01 7.61
C GLN A 467 78.86 9.64 6.53
N LYS A 468 77.75 10.18 7.07
CA LYS A 468 76.83 11.22 6.53
C LYS A 468 75.83 10.81 5.45
N HIS A 469 74.78 10.07 5.81
CA HIS A 469 73.45 10.25 5.19
C HIS A 469 72.25 9.69 6.01
N VAL A 470 72.17 9.96 7.32
CA VAL A 470 71.12 9.35 8.19
C VAL A 470 69.71 9.95 7.98
N SER A 471 69.51 11.03 7.23
CA SER A 471 68.17 11.64 7.10
C SER A 471 67.32 11.12 5.93
N SER A 472 67.90 10.53 4.88
CA SER A 472 67.12 10.10 3.70
C SER A 472 66.52 8.69 3.87
N ASP A 473 67.20 7.80 4.58
CA ASP A 473 66.70 6.44 4.84
C ASP A 473 65.54 6.45 5.83
N GLN A 474 65.49 7.41 6.75
CA GLN A 474 64.36 7.54 7.68
C GLN A 474 63.08 7.98 6.97
N ASP A 475 63.18 8.81 5.93
CA ASP A 475 62.05 9.28 5.11
C ASP A 475 61.56 8.20 4.12
N GLN A 476 62.47 7.46 3.47
CA GLN A 476 62.13 6.30 2.64
C GLN A 476 61.48 5.18 3.48
N ASN A 477 62.01 4.92 4.68
CA ASN A 477 61.46 3.94 5.61
C ASN A 477 60.13 4.43 6.23
N SER A 478 59.92 5.74 6.36
CA SER A 478 58.62 6.32 6.77
C SER A 478 57.57 6.19 5.66
N MET A 479 57.93 6.47 4.40
CA MET A 479 57.04 6.28 3.25
C MET A 479 56.70 4.81 3.02
N LEU A 480 57.68 3.90 3.13
CA LEU A 480 57.44 2.45 3.10
C LEU A 480 56.56 1.98 4.26
N LYS A 481 56.73 2.53 5.47
CA LYS A 481 55.82 2.26 6.60
C LYS A 481 54.40 2.75 6.34
N VAL A 482 54.23 3.91 5.70
CA VAL A 482 52.91 4.42 5.28
C VAL A 482 52.29 3.51 4.23
N ILE A 483 53.05 3.06 3.22
CA ILE A 483 52.57 2.12 2.21
C ILE A 483 52.23 0.76 2.83
N CYS A 484 53.05 0.25 3.75
CA CYS A 484 52.75 -0.98 4.49
C CYS A 484 51.49 -0.83 5.34
N ASN A 485 51.31 0.28 6.05
CA ASN A 485 50.11 0.56 6.84
C ASN A 485 48.86 0.72 5.96
N GLN A 486 48.98 1.37 4.79
CA GLN A 486 47.89 1.48 3.83
C GLN A 486 47.54 0.11 3.26
N ARG A 487 48.52 -0.69 2.83
CA ARG A 487 48.33 -2.06 2.36
C ARG A 487 47.68 -2.93 3.43
N ASP A 488 48.11 -2.81 4.68
CA ASP A 488 47.61 -3.62 5.78
C ASP A 488 46.19 -3.17 6.18
N ARG A 489 45.87 -1.87 6.05
CA ARG A 489 44.50 -1.35 6.18
C ARG A 489 43.59 -1.81 5.04
N PHE A 490 44.09 -1.85 3.80
CA PHE A 490 43.36 -2.42 2.67
C PHE A 490 43.13 -3.92 2.88
N ARG A 491 44.12 -4.68 3.35
CA ARG A 491 43.97 -6.10 3.70
C ARG A 491 43.00 -6.31 4.86
N ALA A 492 43.00 -5.44 5.86
CA ALA A 492 42.04 -5.50 6.97
C ALA A 492 40.61 -5.28 6.47
N ARG A 493 40.39 -4.23 5.66
CA ARG A 493 39.10 -3.95 5.04
C ARG A 493 38.65 -5.06 4.10
N LEU A 494 39.57 -5.66 3.34
CA LEU A 494 39.27 -6.80 2.47
C LEU A 494 38.76 -7.99 3.29
N ARG A 495 39.47 -8.34 4.37
CA ARG A 495 39.07 -9.42 5.28
C ARG A 495 37.72 -9.16 5.97
N GLU A 496 37.47 -7.93 6.40
CA GLU A 496 36.20 -7.54 6.99
C GLU A 496 35.05 -7.67 5.98
N THR A 497 35.23 -7.17 4.74
CA THR A 497 34.23 -7.32 3.68
C THR A 497 34.02 -8.77 3.27
N GLU A 498 35.08 -9.61 3.26
CA GLU A 498 34.96 -11.04 3.01
C GLU A 498 34.17 -11.75 4.12
N GLU A 499 34.36 -11.36 5.37
CA GLU A 499 33.63 -11.91 6.51
C GLU A 499 32.17 -11.45 6.53
N GLU A 500 31.89 -10.19 6.21
CA GLU A 500 30.51 -9.69 6.00
C GLU A 500 29.82 -10.46 4.87
N ILE A 501 30.51 -10.70 3.75
CA ILE A 501 29.99 -11.52 2.64
C ILE A 501 29.72 -12.96 3.11
N ARG A 502 30.61 -13.54 3.94
CA ARG A 502 30.43 -14.87 4.51
C ARG A 502 29.18 -14.93 5.40
N GLN A 503 29.00 -13.95 6.29
CA GLN A 503 27.85 -13.85 7.18
C GLN A 503 26.54 -13.60 6.43
N LEU A 504 26.55 -12.75 5.39
CA LEU A 504 25.38 -12.54 4.54
C LEU A 504 25.00 -13.81 3.78
N LYS A 505 25.98 -14.55 3.26
CA LYS A 505 25.72 -15.86 2.62
C LYS A 505 25.13 -16.87 3.61
N GLU A 506 25.62 -16.90 4.85
CA GLU A 506 25.09 -17.76 5.92
C GLU A 506 23.65 -17.39 6.26
N LYS A 507 23.35 -16.09 6.46
CA LYS A 507 21.98 -15.59 6.70
C LYS A 507 21.04 -15.91 5.54
N ILE A 508 21.47 -15.75 4.29
CA ILE A 508 20.70 -16.14 3.11
C ILE A 508 20.42 -17.65 3.13
N GLY A 509 21.40 -18.47 3.50
CA GLY A 509 21.23 -19.92 3.65
C GLY A 509 20.17 -20.28 4.68
N VAL A 510 20.24 -19.68 5.87
CA VAL A 510 19.26 -19.90 6.96
C VAL A 510 17.85 -19.45 6.54
N LEU A 511 17.70 -18.23 6.01
CA LEU A 511 16.41 -17.72 5.54
C LEU A 511 15.84 -18.57 4.41
N THR A 512 16.67 -19.08 3.51
CA THR A 512 16.22 -19.99 2.44
C THR A 512 15.72 -21.31 3.01
N ALA A 513 16.39 -21.86 4.03
CA ALA A 513 15.96 -23.08 4.70
C ALA A 513 14.64 -22.88 5.47
N GLU A 514 14.47 -21.75 6.15
CA GLU A 514 13.21 -21.40 6.83
C GLU A 514 12.07 -21.18 5.84
N LEU A 515 12.34 -20.55 4.69
CA LEU A 515 11.36 -20.35 3.62
C LEU A 515 10.91 -21.70 3.02
N GLU A 516 11.84 -22.62 2.78
CA GLU A 516 11.49 -23.98 2.32
C GLU A 516 10.73 -24.78 3.40
N LYS A 517 11.11 -24.65 4.67
CA LYS A 517 10.39 -25.27 5.79
C LYS A 517 8.95 -24.75 5.89
N THR A 518 8.76 -23.44 5.86
CA THR A 518 7.43 -22.80 5.93
C THR A 518 6.58 -23.13 4.71
N LYS A 519 7.16 -23.19 3.50
CA LYS A 519 6.46 -23.71 2.32
C LYS A 519 5.99 -25.15 2.51
N ALA A 520 6.85 -26.04 3.02
CA ALA A 520 6.49 -27.43 3.25
C ALA A 520 5.39 -27.58 4.31
N ASP A 521 5.45 -26.77 5.37
CA ASP A 521 4.42 -26.76 6.42
C ASP A 521 3.09 -26.18 5.90
N ASN A 522 3.10 -25.15 5.05
CA ASN A 522 1.92 -24.62 4.39
C ASN A 522 1.25 -25.64 3.46
N VAL A 523 2.03 -26.41 2.69
CA VAL A 523 1.50 -27.50 1.84
C VAL A 523 0.87 -28.61 2.69
N LYS A 524 1.49 -28.99 3.82
CA LYS A 524 0.90 -29.94 4.77
C LYS A 524 -0.39 -29.41 5.40
N LEU A 525 -0.42 -28.11 5.74
CA LEU A 525 -1.60 -27.48 6.32
C LEU A 525 -2.75 -27.45 5.32
N TYR A 526 -2.47 -27.11 4.05
CA TYR A 526 -3.43 -27.22 2.96
C TYR A 526 -3.97 -28.66 2.81
N GLY A 527 -3.10 -29.67 2.87
CA GLY A 527 -3.50 -31.08 2.89
C GLY A 527 -4.41 -31.45 4.07
N LYS A 528 -4.13 -30.92 5.27
CA LYS A 528 -4.99 -31.13 6.47
C LYS A 528 -6.35 -30.43 6.32
N ILE A 529 -6.37 -29.19 5.83
CA ILE A 529 -7.61 -28.43 5.58
C ILE A 529 -8.47 -29.20 4.57
N ARG A 530 -7.88 -29.67 3.48
CA ARG A 530 -8.58 -30.49 2.48
C ARG A 530 -9.11 -31.79 3.08
N TYR A 531 -8.29 -32.50 3.86
CA TYR A 531 -8.73 -33.73 4.53
C TYR A 531 -9.91 -33.49 5.47
N VAL A 532 -9.89 -32.39 6.24
CA VAL A 532 -11.00 -32.01 7.13
C VAL A 532 -12.24 -31.56 6.35
N GLN A 533 -12.06 -30.82 5.25
CA GLN A 533 -13.14 -30.44 4.34
C GLN A 533 -13.79 -31.68 3.70
N ASP A 534 -13.00 -32.61 3.19
CA ASP A 534 -13.49 -33.87 2.61
C ASP A 534 -14.20 -34.74 3.66
N TYR A 535 -13.69 -34.80 4.90
CA TYR A 535 -14.32 -35.53 6.01
C TYR A 535 -15.63 -34.87 6.50
N ASN A 536 -15.70 -33.53 6.49
CA ASN A 536 -16.94 -32.79 6.76
C ASN A 536 -17.95 -32.95 5.62
N LEU A 537 -17.51 -32.97 4.36
CA LEU A 537 -18.34 -33.30 3.21
C LEU A 537 -18.92 -34.72 3.32
N GLU A 538 -18.13 -35.69 3.78
CA GLU A 538 -18.58 -37.06 4.01
C GLU A 538 -19.64 -37.16 5.13
N LYS A 539 -19.52 -36.37 6.21
CA LYS A 539 -20.55 -36.27 7.25
C LYS A 539 -21.85 -35.59 6.79
N VAL A 540 -21.79 -34.68 5.83
CA VAL A 540 -22.97 -33.94 5.33
C VAL A 540 -23.77 -34.75 4.29
N VAL A 541 -23.23 -35.83 3.72
CA VAL A 541 -23.95 -36.68 2.75
C VAL A 541 -25.09 -37.51 3.38
N SER A 542 -25.18 -37.63 4.71
CA SER A 542 -26.33 -38.27 5.38
C SER A 542 -27.53 -37.36 5.69
N ARG A 543 -27.48 -36.06 5.37
CA ARG A 543 -28.66 -35.18 5.47
C ARG A 543 -28.75 -34.31 4.22
N GLY A 544 -29.76 -34.61 3.41
CA GLY A 544 -29.92 -34.07 2.07
C GLY A 544 -30.07 -32.55 1.98
N SER A 545 -29.88 -32.09 0.73
CA SER A 545 -30.11 -30.75 0.16
C SER A 545 -28.84 -29.90 -0.04
N LYS A 546 -28.23 -30.07 -1.22
CA LYS A 546 -27.25 -29.13 -1.79
C LYS A 546 -27.93 -27.80 -2.11
N LYS A 547 -27.56 -26.74 -1.40
CA LYS A 547 -27.50 -25.37 -1.94
C LYS A 547 -26.04 -24.93 -1.92
N HIS A 548 -25.50 -24.61 -3.09
CA HIS A 548 -24.22 -23.92 -3.21
C HIS A 548 -24.38 -22.54 -2.57
N ALA A 549 -23.80 -22.37 -1.38
CA ALA A 549 -23.41 -21.05 -0.91
C ALA A 549 -22.07 -20.74 -1.59
N GLU A 550 -22.14 -19.93 -2.65
CA GLU A 550 -20.97 -19.22 -3.13
C GLU A 550 -20.57 -18.23 -2.03
N ASP A 551 -19.47 -18.55 -1.35
CA ASP A 551 -18.86 -17.73 -0.32
C ASP A 551 -18.16 -16.54 -0.99
N LEU A 552 -18.88 -15.41 -1.05
CA LEU A 552 -18.57 -14.24 -1.87
C LEU A 552 -17.49 -13.33 -1.23
N GLU A 553 -16.53 -13.89 -0.48
CA GLU A 553 -15.50 -13.12 0.26
C GLU A 553 -14.06 -13.65 0.08
N SER A 554 -13.78 -14.48 -0.93
CA SER A 554 -12.43 -15.07 -1.17
C SER A 554 -11.72 -14.52 -2.42
N GLY A 555 -11.83 -13.21 -2.68
CA GLY A 555 -11.16 -12.58 -3.83
C GLY A 555 -9.63 -12.48 -3.73
N PHE A 556 -9.07 -12.50 -2.51
CA PHE A 556 -7.63 -12.32 -2.26
C PHE A 556 -6.93 -13.58 -1.73
N SER A 557 -7.68 -14.49 -1.09
CA SER A 557 -7.14 -15.78 -0.59
C SER A 557 -7.00 -16.83 -1.70
N SER A 558 -7.82 -16.73 -2.76
CA SER A 558 -7.84 -17.65 -3.90
C SER A 558 -6.48 -17.82 -4.57
N ASP A 559 -5.69 -16.76 -4.74
CA ASP A 559 -4.41 -16.84 -5.47
C ASP A 559 -3.33 -17.57 -4.67
N VAL A 560 -3.29 -17.32 -3.35
CA VAL A 560 -2.35 -17.98 -2.45
C VAL A 560 -2.75 -19.45 -2.27
N GLU A 561 -4.04 -19.70 -2.08
CA GLU A 561 -4.60 -21.05 -1.99
C GLU A 561 -4.38 -21.84 -3.28
N SER A 562 -4.61 -21.23 -4.45
CA SER A 562 -4.39 -21.86 -5.76
C SER A 562 -2.93 -22.23 -5.99
N LYS A 563 -1.98 -21.42 -5.48
CA LYS A 563 -0.55 -21.71 -5.56
C LYS A 563 -0.18 -22.94 -4.73
N TYR A 564 -0.65 -23.03 -3.49
CA TYR A 564 -0.38 -24.18 -2.62
C TYR A 564 -1.19 -25.43 -3.02
N LYS A 565 -2.40 -25.24 -3.55
CA LYS A 565 -3.21 -26.28 -4.20
C LYS A 565 -2.46 -26.93 -5.35
N LYS A 566 -1.91 -26.12 -6.26
CA LYS A 566 -1.12 -26.63 -7.39
C LYS A 566 0.11 -27.39 -6.94
N ILE A 567 0.85 -26.87 -5.95
CA ILE A 567 2.03 -27.56 -5.39
C ILE A 567 1.63 -28.89 -4.75
N TYR A 568 0.54 -28.92 -4.00
CA TYR A 568 0.00 -30.13 -3.40
C TYR A 568 -0.47 -31.16 -4.44
N GLU A 569 -1.19 -30.73 -5.48
CA GLU A 569 -1.66 -31.59 -6.56
C GLU A 569 -0.51 -32.14 -7.40
N ASP A 570 0.53 -31.34 -7.66
CA ASP A 570 1.74 -31.76 -8.34
C ASP A 570 2.55 -32.78 -7.50
N ASP A 571 2.59 -32.62 -6.17
CA ASP A 571 3.27 -33.54 -5.26
C ASP A 571 2.50 -34.86 -5.04
N ILE A 572 1.15 -34.84 -5.10
CA ILE A 572 0.31 -36.04 -4.92
C ILE A 572 0.10 -36.82 -6.22
N ASN A 573 0.31 -36.18 -7.37
CA ASN A 573 0.11 -36.82 -8.67
C ASN A 573 1.27 -37.77 -9.01
N PRO A 574 1.03 -39.09 -9.07
CA PRO A 574 2.08 -40.08 -9.32
C PRO A 574 2.74 -39.91 -10.71
N PHE A 575 2.02 -39.36 -11.69
CA PHE A 575 2.56 -39.09 -13.03
C PHE A 575 3.44 -37.83 -13.08
N ALA A 576 3.15 -36.81 -12.26
CA ALA A 576 3.99 -35.62 -12.15
C ALA A 576 5.32 -35.96 -11.47
N ALA A 577 5.26 -36.72 -10.37
CA ALA A 577 6.43 -37.27 -9.68
C ALA A 577 7.25 -38.20 -10.60
N PHE A 578 6.58 -39.07 -11.37
CA PHE A 578 7.24 -39.94 -12.34
C PHE A 578 7.90 -39.16 -13.49
N SER A 579 7.22 -38.18 -14.10
CA SER A 579 7.80 -37.36 -15.17
C SER A 579 8.98 -36.49 -14.70
N LYS A 580 8.95 -36.05 -13.44
CA LYS A 580 10.05 -35.33 -12.81
C LYS A 580 11.23 -36.27 -12.60
N LYS A 581 10.99 -37.47 -12.07
CA LYS A 581 12.00 -38.52 -11.89
C LYS A 581 12.61 -38.99 -13.22
N GLU A 582 11.81 -39.13 -14.27
CA GLU A 582 12.28 -39.47 -15.62
C GLU A 582 13.15 -38.35 -16.20
N ARG A 583 12.75 -37.08 -16.08
CA ARG A 583 13.57 -35.93 -16.51
C ARG A 583 14.88 -35.84 -15.73
N ASP A 584 14.86 -36.11 -14.43
CA ASP A 584 16.06 -36.12 -13.59
C ASP A 584 16.98 -37.30 -13.93
N GLN A 585 16.41 -38.45 -14.31
CA GLN A 585 17.17 -39.61 -14.76
C GLN A 585 17.81 -39.37 -16.13
N ARG A 586 17.05 -38.82 -17.10
CA ARG A 586 17.58 -38.35 -18.38
C ARG A 586 18.68 -37.32 -18.19
N TYR A 587 18.52 -36.39 -17.24
CA TYR A 587 19.54 -35.40 -16.91
C TYR A 587 20.80 -36.03 -16.31
N LYS A 588 20.66 -37.07 -15.47
CA LYS A 588 21.80 -37.83 -14.92
C LYS A 588 22.52 -38.66 -15.99
N GLU A 589 21.78 -39.18 -16.97
CA GLU A 589 22.30 -39.95 -18.12
C GLU A 589 23.04 -39.08 -19.15
N LEU A 590 22.87 -37.75 -19.13
CA LEU A 590 23.64 -36.84 -19.99
C LEU A 590 25.14 -36.84 -19.62
N GLY A 591 26.00 -36.85 -20.65
CA GLY A 591 27.44 -36.71 -20.48
C GLY A 591 27.82 -35.35 -19.87
N LEU A 592 29.03 -35.25 -19.30
CA LEU A 592 29.51 -34.01 -18.66
C LEU A 592 29.48 -32.81 -19.61
N ARG A 593 29.77 -33.02 -20.90
CA ARG A 593 29.72 -31.97 -21.94
C ARG A 593 28.29 -31.51 -22.22
N ASP A 594 27.35 -32.44 -22.34
CA ASP A 594 25.94 -32.13 -22.59
C ASP A 594 25.28 -31.46 -21.37
N LYS A 595 25.71 -31.82 -20.15
CA LYS A 595 25.28 -31.14 -18.92
C LYS A 595 25.73 -29.68 -18.88
N ILE A 596 26.95 -29.39 -19.30
CA ILE A 596 27.48 -28.01 -19.36
C ILE A 596 26.76 -27.22 -20.45
N THR A 597 26.51 -27.83 -21.62
CA THR A 597 25.77 -27.17 -22.70
C THR A 597 24.31 -26.91 -22.31
N LEU A 598 23.64 -27.86 -21.66
CA LEU A 598 22.26 -27.70 -21.21
C LEU A 598 22.13 -26.70 -20.05
N SER A 599 23.10 -26.66 -19.13
CA SER A 599 23.12 -25.69 -18.04
C SER A 599 23.43 -24.28 -18.54
N SER A 600 24.41 -24.14 -19.45
CA SER A 600 24.73 -22.88 -20.13
C SER A 600 23.55 -22.40 -20.99
N GLY A 601 22.92 -23.30 -21.74
CA GLY A 601 21.72 -23.02 -22.52
C GLY A 601 20.54 -22.59 -21.66
N ARG A 602 20.26 -23.28 -20.54
CA ARG A 602 19.21 -22.86 -19.60
C ARG A 602 19.52 -21.52 -18.93
N PHE A 603 20.78 -21.26 -18.59
CA PHE A 603 21.18 -19.99 -17.99
C PHE A 603 21.01 -18.84 -18.98
N LEU A 604 21.43 -19.04 -20.23
CA LEU A 604 21.27 -18.07 -21.30
C LEU A 604 19.80 -17.83 -21.63
N LEU A 605 18.96 -18.88 -21.76
CA LEU A 605 17.54 -18.71 -22.12
C LEU A 605 16.65 -18.28 -20.94
N GLY A 606 17.00 -18.67 -19.71
CA GLY A 606 16.17 -18.47 -18.52
C GLY A 606 16.24 -17.06 -17.94
N ASN A 607 17.36 -16.34 -18.14
CA ASN A 607 17.53 -15.01 -17.58
C ASN A 607 17.49 -13.94 -18.68
N LYS A 608 16.60 -12.93 -18.52
CA LYS A 608 16.49 -11.81 -19.46
C LYS A 608 17.81 -11.06 -19.64
N TYR A 609 18.58 -10.88 -18.56
CA TYR A 609 19.86 -10.19 -18.61
C TYR A 609 20.94 -11.02 -19.29
N ALA A 610 20.92 -12.35 -19.14
CA ALA A 610 21.87 -13.23 -19.82
C ALA A 610 21.63 -13.27 -21.34
N ARG A 611 20.36 -13.21 -21.78
CA ARG A 611 20.01 -13.07 -23.21
C ARG A 611 20.53 -11.75 -23.80
N THR A 612 20.27 -10.65 -23.10
CA THR A 612 20.74 -9.32 -23.52
C THR A 612 22.26 -9.25 -23.53
N PHE A 613 22.92 -9.79 -22.51
CA PHE A 613 24.38 -9.86 -22.43
C PHE A 613 24.97 -10.70 -23.58
N ALA A 614 24.42 -11.90 -23.85
CA ALA A 614 24.89 -12.74 -24.95
C ALA A 614 24.68 -12.08 -26.31
N PHE A 615 23.57 -11.36 -26.51
CA PHE A 615 23.30 -10.59 -27.71
C PHE A 615 24.30 -9.43 -27.92
N PHE A 616 24.60 -8.66 -26.87
CA PHE A 616 25.63 -7.62 -26.97
C PHE A 616 27.04 -8.19 -27.07
N TYR A 617 27.31 -9.33 -26.44
CA TYR A 617 28.58 -10.04 -26.54
C TYR A 617 28.81 -10.55 -27.97
N THR A 618 27.80 -11.14 -28.62
CA THR A 618 27.93 -11.54 -30.02
C THR A 618 28.14 -10.34 -30.93
N ILE A 619 27.38 -9.25 -30.76
CA ILE A 619 27.59 -8.00 -31.52
C ILE A 619 29.00 -7.45 -31.29
N GLY A 620 29.46 -7.37 -30.04
CA GLY A 620 30.80 -6.89 -29.70
C GLY A 620 31.90 -7.76 -30.31
N LEU A 621 31.71 -9.07 -30.33
CA LEU A 621 32.64 -10.00 -30.98
C LEU A 621 32.66 -9.80 -32.50
N HIS A 622 31.50 -9.57 -33.14
CA HIS A 622 31.45 -9.26 -34.57
C HIS A 622 32.14 -7.92 -34.87
N VAL A 623 31.91 -6.88 -34.06
CA VAL A 623 32.61 -5.58 -34.19
C VAL A 623 34.11 -5.75 -34.01
N LEU A 624 34.56 -6.55 -33.04
CA LEU A 624 35.97 -6.81 -32.80
C LEU A 624 36.61 -7.56 -33.98
N VAL A 625 35.95 -8.59 -34.50
CA VAL A 625 36.41 -9.32 -35.69
C VAL A 625 36.46 -8.39 -36.90
N PHE A 626 35.43 -7.58 -37.14
CA PHE A 626 35.42 -6.58 -38.20
C PHE A 626 36.54 -5.55 -38.02
N THR A 627 36.81 -5.11 -36.80
CA THR A 627 37.89 -4.15 -36.51
C THR A 627 39.27 -4.78 -36.71
N CYS A 628 39.46 -6.04 -36.32
CA CYS A 628 40.68 -6.80 -36.59
C CYS A 628 40.89 -7.00 -38.10
N LEU A 629 39.85 -7.40 -38.83
CA LEU A 629 39.90 -7.54 -40.29
C LEU A 629 40.13 -6.21 -40.98
N TYR A 630 39.51 -5.12 -40.51
CA TYR A 630 39.74 -3.77 -41.01
C TYR A 630 41.16 -3.29 -40.73
N ARG A 631 41.70 -3.55 -39.53
CA ARG A 631 43.09 -3.24 -39.18
C ARG A 631 44.08 -4.07 -39.99
N MET A 632 43.84 -5.37 -40.18
CA MET A 632 44.66 -6.21 -41.06
C MET A 632 44.56 -5.78 -42.52
N SER A 633 43.39 -5.39 -42.99
CA SER A 633 43.18 -4.84 -44.33
C SER A 633 43.89 -3.49 -44.49
N ALA A 634 43.79 -2.58 -43.52
CA ALA A 634 44.46 -1.29 -43.53
C ALA A 634 45.98 -1.42 -43.43
N LEU A 635 46.49 -2.38 -42.64
CA LEU A 635 47.92 -2.72 -42.59
C LEU A 635 48.41 -3.34 -43.89
N SER A 636 47.59 -4.20 -44.52
CA SER A 636 47.87 -4.76 -45.85
C SER A 636 47.89 -3.67 -46.93
N TYR A 637 46.99 -2.68 -46.82
CA TYR A 637 46.93 -1.52 -47.71
C TYR A 637 48.14 -0.57 -47.51
N LEU A 638 48.60 -0.39 -46.27
CA LEU A 638 49.81 0.39 -45.98
C LEU A 638 51.10 -0.34 -46.37
N SER A 639 51.10 -1.68 -46.32
CA SER A 639 52.20 -2.52 -46.81
C SER A 639 52.28 -2.55 -48.35
N HIS A 640 51.22 -2.14 -49.04
CA HIS A 640 51.18 -1.91 -50.49
C HIS A 640 51.01 -0.42 -50.81
N GLY A 641 51.91 0.42 -50.30
CA GLY A 641 52.25 1.69 -50.94
C GLY A 641 52.97 1.42 -52.28
N PRO A 642 53.02 2.39 -53.21
CA PRO A 642 53.46 2.16 -54.58
C PRO A 642 54.97 1.83 -54.60
N GLU A 643 55.31 0.54 -54.72
CA GLU A 643 56.67 0.15 -55.05
C GLU A 643 56.95 0.52 -56.50
N GLU A 644 57.75 1.56 -56.67
CA GLU A 644 58.59 1.75 -57.85
C GLU A 644 59.41 0.48 -58.10
N PHE A 645 59.38 0.05 -59.36
CA PHE A 645 60.24 -0.97 -59.94
C PHE A 645 61.69 -0.87 -59.45
N LEU A 646 62.15 -1.86 -58.67
CA LEU A 646 63.55 -2.26 -58.69
C LEU A 646 63.70 -3.78 -58.68
N VAL A 647 64.15 -4.27 -59.82
CA VAL A 647 64.69 -5.60 -60.10
C VAL A 647 65.76 -5.95 -59.06
N GLY A 648 65.62 -7.10 -58.40
CA GLY A 648 66.64 -7.64 -57.52
C GLY A 648 66.31 -9.05 -57.04
N GLU A 649 66.90 -10.04 -57.70
CA GLU A 649 66.91 -11.44 -57.30
C GLU A 649 67.23 -11.64 -55.80
N LYS A 650 66.53 -12.56 -55.15
CA LYS A 650 67.12 -13.55 -54.23
C LYS A 650 66.11 -14.63 -53.81
N ASN A 651 66.30 -15.80 -54.41
CA ASN A 651 65.89 -17.10 -53.86
C ASN A 651 66.45 -17.26 -52.44
N LEU A 652 65.64 -17.71 -51.47
CA LEU A 652 66.10 -18.44 -50.28
C LEU A 652 64.93 -19.15 -49.54
N ASN A 653 64.85 -20.45 -49.80
CA ASN A 653 64.55 -21.59 -48.90
C ASN A 653 63.66 -21.39 -47.66
N LEU A 654 62.48 -22.03 -47.67
CA LEU A 654 61.75 -22.44 -46.47
C LEU A 654 62.37 -23.71 -45.85
N PRO A 655 62.53 -23.80 -44.51
CA PRO A 655 62.75 -25.08 -43.85
C PRO A 655 61.41 -25.72 -43.42
N HIS A 656 61.30 -27.00 -43.74
CA HIS A 656 60.39 -27.96 -43.09
C HIS A 656 60.63 -27.98 -41.58
N ALA A 657 59.56 -28.00 -40.78
CA ALA A 657 59.58 -28.49 -39.42
C ALA A 657 58.40 -29.45 -39.21
N LEU A 658 58.72 -30.52 -38.49
CA LEU A 658 57.96 -31.73 -38.15
C LEU A 658 56.61 -31.49 -37.47
#